data_AF-A0A5C7PRN9-F1
#
_entry.id   AF-A0A5C7PRN9-F1
#
_cell.length_a   1.000
_cell.length_b   1.000
_cell.length_c   1.000
_cell.angle_alpha   90.00
_cell.angle_beta   90.00
_cell.angle_gamma   90.00
#
_symmetry.space_group_name_H-M   'P 1'
#
loop_
_entity.id
_entity.type
_entity.pdbx_description
1 polymer ?
#
loop_
_entity_poly.entity_id
_entity_poly.type
_entity_poly.pdbx_seq_one_letter_code
_entity_poly.pdbx_strand_id
1 'polypeptide(L)'
;LLDRMREFVIGAESTFTKRADLVAAGVISLDSRGNVVAGSTDEASGIPPQAPTGLTATGAMTSILVQWDAPIYPNHAYTEIFASGTDDLGAAVVVGTSTGAMFAHAVGAGQTRYYWIRFVSTGVLTGPFNATAGVEASTSDDPAWLLDVLAGEIGEDQLTSALNSRIDLVDGDSTLPGSVNERIAYVQGQVSDLLGTPDYNNGTTYAVDDVVKYSGGLYICISGTTGNLPTNTTYWTKIGDYTSLADAVAANSASISSLVTDLSAEVTDREALATQLRGAETGTDIDDVTSGLLYSEKTARSDADGALADEISALSATVDDNTADILAEATARATGDSATAELVYTLDSKTEIEDDANAYAALRNALSTMTNRARVDTEQVARTTEDGALASSITTLATTVGENTAAIEENLASIDGVRAIYTLKMDVNGVVSGFGLMSEVADGDTVTSKAILSVDQFAVIAPGRTAGTLASVPFAVLTAPQTINGYAFPAGVYIDGASINTGSIGSAQIGDAAIDTAHIADAAIVTALIDDAAITSAKIEDLAVQTAHIALGAITTAVIDDAAITTAKIGDAELTYAKIEDTLESTNYDAGVAGFRIEKSGAMEINELVARGTVQSSNYSSGSAGWSIDNDGDAEFNEGTFRGTLDVRSASSGARLEIKNNVIKVYDSSGVVRVKIGDLTA
;
A
#
# COMPACT_ATOMS: atom_id res chain seq x y z
N LEU A 1 93.97 -46.47 1.00
CA LEU A 1 93.21 -47.74 0.86
C LEU A 1 91.97 -47.78 1.76
N LEU A 2 92.08 -47.45 3.06
CA LEU A 2 90.94 -47.42 3.99
C LEU A 2 89.85 -46.37 3.67
N ASP A 3 90.19 -45.19 3.11
CA ASP A 3 89.16 -44.19 2.72
C ASP A 3 88.44 -44.50 1.41
N ARG A 4 89.12 -45.05 0.39
CA ARG A 4 88.45 -45.53 -0.85
C ARG A 4 87.56 -46.75 -0.61
N MET A 5 87.83 -47.55 0.42
CA MET A 5 86.93 -48.62 0.87
C MET A 5 85.69 -48.08 1.62
N ARG A 6 85.76 -46.87 2.18
CA ARG A 6 84.67 -46.29 2.98
C ARG A 6 83.57 -45.68 2.10
N GLU A 7 83.94 -45.12 0.96
CA GLU A 7 83.01 -44.47 0.03
C GLU A 7 82.13 -45.47 -0.74
N PHE A 8 82.61 -46.70 -0.97
CA PHE A 8 81.84 -47.76 -1.64
C PHE A 8 80.92 -48.56 -0.68
N VAL A 9 81.12 -48.47 0.64
CA VAL A 9 80.39 -49.28 1.65
C VAL A 9 79.22 -48.52 2.31
N ILE A 10 79.10 -47.20 2.14
CA ILE A 10 78.12 -46.38 2.91
C ILE A 10 77.01 -45.75 2.03
N GLY A 11 76.92 -46.05 0.73
CA GLY A 11 75.83 -45.60 -0.15
C GLY A 11 74.84 -46.71 -0.54
N ALA A 12 73.76 -46.85 0.23
CA ALA A 12 72.50 -47.58 -0.07
C ALA A 12 72.51 -49.13 -0.20
N GLU A 13 71.91 -49.77 0.81
CA GLU A 13 71.27 -51.10 0.87
C GLU A 13 72.12 -52.38 0.65
N SER A 14 72.59 -52.91 1.78
CA SER A 14 72.93 -54.31 2.12
C SER A 14 72.89 -55.38 1.01
N THR A 15 73.84 -55.33 0.08
CA THR A 15 74.21 -56.49 -0.75
C THR A 15 75.73 -56.56 -0.88
N PHE A 16 76.30 -57.76 -0.72
CA PHE A 16 77.74 -58.01 -0.69
C PHE A 16 78.44 -57.46 -1.95
N THR A 17 79.44 -56.58 -1.79
CA THR A 17 80.32 -56.12 -2.87
C THR A 17 80.96 -57.31 -3.57
N LYS A 18 80.73 -57.49 -4.87
CA LYS A 18 81.33 -58.61 -5.60
C LYS A 18 82.77 -58.26 -5.94
N ARG A 19 83.62 -59.29 -5.96
CA ARG A 19 85.04 -59.17 -6.28
C ARG A 19 85.31 -58.52 -7.65
N ALA A 20 84.39 -58.62 -8.60
CA ALA A 20 84.47 -57.97 -9.91
C ALA A 20 84.29 -56.45 -9.84
N ASP A 21 83.47 -55.95 -8.92
CA ASP A 21 83.19 -54.51 -8.77
C ASP A 21 84.43 -53.76 -8.26
N LEU A 22 85.21 -54.41 -7.39
CA LEU A 22 86.49 -53.90 -6.88
C LEU A 22 87.60 -53.86 -7.93
N VAL A 23 87.54 -54.72 -8.97
CA VAL A 23 88.47 -54.68 -10.11
C VAL A 23 88.07 -53.57 -11.09
N ALA A 24 86.77 -53.45 -11.40
CA ALA A 24 86.24 -52.41 -12.29
C ALA A 24 86.48 -50.98 -11.75
N ALA A 25 86.44 -50.81 -10.43
CA ALA A 25 86.76 -49.54 -9.76
C ALA A 25 88.27 -49.26 -9.61
N GLY A 26 89.15 -50.18 -10.06
CA GLY A 26 90.60 -50.04 -9.99
C GLY A 26 91.19 -50.10 -8.58
N VAL A 27 90.49 -50.73 -7.62
CA VAL A 27 90.91 -50.83 -6.22
C VAL A 27 91.84 -52.02 -5.98
N ILE A 28 91.68 -53.11 -6.75
CA ILE A 28 92.54 -54.31 -6.76
C ILE A 28 92.85 -54.77 -8.19
N SER A 29 93.97 -55.47 -8.40
CA SER A 29 94.30 -56.16 -9.66
C SER A 29 94.32 -57.69 -9.48
N LEU A 30 93.97 -58.43 -10.55
CA LEU A 30 93.92 -59.90 -10.55
C LEU A 30 94.93 -60.50 -11.53
N ASP A 31 95.56 -61.61 -11.16
CA ASP A 31 96.32 -62.43 -12.10
C ASP A 31 95.42 -63.31 -12.99
N SER A 32 96.01 -63.99 -13.98
CA SER A 32 95.31 -64.86 -14.94
C SER A 32 94.65 -66.09 -14.33
N ARG A 33 94.80 -66.32 -13.03
CA ARG A 33 94.13 -67.40 -12.26
C ARG A 33 93.13 -66.84 -11.27
N GLY A 34 92.91 -65.53 -11.28
CA GLY A 34 91.96 -64.84 -10.43
C GLY A 34 92.42 -64.81 -8.97
N ASN A 35 93.66 -64.46 -8.66
CA ASN A 35 94.15 -64.12 -7.31
C ASN A 35 94.47 -62.61 -7.20
N VAL A 36 94.29 -62.00 -6.02
CA VAL A 36 94.54 -60.56 -5.79
C VAL A 36 96.04 -60.30 -5.65
N VAL A 37 96.55 -59.31 -6.38
CA VAL A 37 97.97 -58.88 -6.33
C VAL A 37 98.05 -57.42 -5.85
N ALA A 38 98.98 -57.11 -4.93
CA ALA A 38 99.20 -55.77 -4.39
C ALA A 38 99.74 -54.80 -5.45
N GLY A 39 99.17 -53.60 -5.52
CA GLY A 39 99.32 -52.65 -6.61
C GLY A 39 100.69 -52.00 -6.77
N SER A 40 101.02 -51.66 -8.01
CA SER A 40 102.00 -50.63 -8.33
C SER A 40 101.29 -49.28 -8.43
N THR A 41 101.69 -48.37 -7.56
CA THR A 41 101.50 -46.93 -7.68
C THR A 41 102.13 -46.45 -8.98
N ASP A 42 101.32 -46.14 -10.00
CA ASP A 42 101.74 -45.17 -11.03
C ASP A 42 101.09 -43.83 -10.67
N GLU A 43 101.91 -43.03 -9.99
CA GLU A 43 101.82 -41.58 -10.00
C GLU A 43 101.59 -41.09 -11.43
N ALA A 44 100.57 -40.24 -11.57
CA ALA A 44 100.50 -39.13 -12.51
C ALA A 44 101.48 -39.18 -13.70
N SER A 45 100.99 -39.57 -14.88
CA SER A 45 101.52 -39.01 -16.12
C SER A 45 101.34 -37.50 -16.02
N GLY A 46 102.41 -36.77 -15.67
CA GLY A 46 102.44 -35.32 -15.42
C GLY A 46 102.16 -34.45 -16.64
N ILE A 47 101.28 -34.89 -17.53
CA ILE A 47 100.78 -34.11 -18.67
C ILE A 47 99.64 -33.24 -18.12
N PRO A 48 99.84 -31.91 -18.00
CA PRO A 48 98.78 -31.02 -17.53
C PRO A 48 97.60 -31.03 -18.52
N PRO A 49 96.35 -30.82 -18.08
CA PRO A 49 95.21 -30.71 -18.99
C PRO A 49 95.46 -29.63 -20.03
N GLN A 50 95.18 -29.94 -21.30
CA GLN A 50 95.26 -28.97 -22.40
C GLN A 50 94.05 -28.03 -22.43
N ALA A 51 94.16 -26.92 -23.17
CA ALA A 51 93.04 -26.04 -23.43
C ALA A 51 91.93 -26.80 -24.18
N PRO A 52 90.65 -26.71 -23.76
CA PRO A 52 89.55 -27.27 -24.53
C PRO A 52 89.40 -26.60 -25.91
N THR A 53 88.91 -27.35 -26.90
CA THR A 53 88.62 -26.85 -28.26
C THR A 53 87.14 -27.05 -28.60
N GLY A 54 86.69 -26.40 -29.68
CA GLY A 54 85.36 -26.62 -30.25
C GLY A 54 84.18 -26.11 -29.41
N LEU A 55 84.40 -25.19 -28.46
CA LEU A 55 83.31 -24.62 -27.65
C LEU A 55 82.29 -23.90 -28.55
N THR A 56 81.03 -24.32 -28.48
CA THR A 56 79.87 -23.67 -29.11
C THR A 56 78.76 -23.47 -28.08
N ALA A 57 77.93 -22.44 -28.28
CA ALA A 57 76.74 -22.16 -27.47
C ALA A 57 75.55 -21.82 -28.38
N THR A 58 74.35 -22.31 -28.04
CA THR A 58 73.12 -22.07 -28.82
C THR A 58 71.93 -21.84 -27.88
N GLY A 59 71.18 -20.75 -28.08
CA GLY A 59 70.03 -20.41 -27.25
C GLY A 59 68.72 -21.03 -27.74
N ALA A 60 67.90 -21.46 -26.78
CA ALA A 60 66.47 -21.77 -26.91
C ALA A 60 65.63 -20.68 -26.19
N MET A 61 64.33 -20.88 -25.94
CA MET A 61 63.49 -19.85 -25.30
C MET A 61 63.93 -19.46 -23.88
N THR A 62 64.39 -20.40 -23.05
CA THR A 62 64.76 -20.12 -21.64
C THR A 62 66.12 -20.67 -21.23
N SER A 63 66.80 -21.40 -22.12
CA SER A 63 68.05 -22.10 -21.82
C SER A 63 69.05 -21.98 -22.98
N ILE A 64 70.34 -22.02 -22.66
CA ILE A 64 71.44 -22.06 -23.63
C ILE A 64 72.14 -23.41 -23.52
N LEU A 65 72.30 -24.11 -24.64
CA LEU A 65 73.06 -25.35 -24.75
C LEU A 65 74.51 -25.03 -25.12
N VAL A 66 75.46 -25.55 -24.35
CA VAL A 66 76.90 -25.35 -24.51
C VAL A 66 77.56 -26.70 -24.80
N GLN A 67 78.40 -26.79 -25.83
CA GLN A 67 79.03 -28.04 -26.30
C GLN A 67 80.50 -27.80 -26.64
N TRP A 68 81.35 -28.82 -26.51
CA TRP A 68 82.79 -28.74 -26.83
C TRP A 68 83.35 -30.07 -27.33
N ASP A 69 84.62 -30.08 -27.77
CA ASP A 69 85.30 -31.30 -28.22
C ASP A 69 85.72 -32.17 -27.02
N ALA A 70 85.72 -33.50 -27.22
CA ALA A 70 86.13 -34.43 -26.17
C ALA A 70 87.62 -34.26 -25.75
N PRO A 71 87.94 -34.33 -24.45
CA PRO A 71 89.30 -34.12 -23.95
C PRO A 71 90.27 -35.20 -24.44
N ILE A 72 91.36 -34.80 -25.10
CA ILE A 72 92.38 -35.72 -25.66
C ILE A 72 93.56 -35.88 -24.69
N TYR A 73 93.27 -36.28 -23.45
CA TYR A 73 94.31 -36.62 -22.45
C TYR A 73 93.77 -37.66 -21.44
N PRO A 74 94.61 -38.59 -20.94
CA PRO A 74 94.14 -39.85 -20.36
C PRO A 74 93.53 -39.75 -18.95
N ASN A 75 93.67 -38.62 -18.26
CA ASN A 75 93.27 -38.43 -16.86
C ASN A 75 92.28 -37.27 -16.65
N HIS A 76 91.36 -37.05 -17.60
CA HIS A 76 90.27 -36.08 -17.43
C HIS A 76 89.30 -36.49 -16.31
N ALA A 77 88.98 -35.57 -15.42
CA ALA A 77 87.96 -35.76 -14.39
C ALA A 77 86.63 -35.13 -14.81
N TYR A 78 86.63 -33.82 -15.08
CA TYR A 78 85.47 -33.06 -15.53
C TYR A 78 85.90 -31.76 -16.20
N THR A 79 84.98 -31.15 -16.92
CA THR A 79 85.10 -29.80 -17.50
C THR A 79 84.35 -28.83 -16.60
N GLU A 80 84.98 -27.70 -16.24
CA GLU A 80 84.29 -26.59 -15.59
C GLU A 80 83.75 -25.64 -16.65
N ILE A 81 82.47 -25.26 -16.52
CA ILE A 81 81.78 -24.34 -17.42
C ILE A 81 81.57 -23.03 -16.68
N PHE A 82 82.06 -21.95 -17.29
CA PHE A 82 81.96 -20.60 -16.78
C PHE A 82 81.05 -19.79 -17.69
N ALA A 83 80.28 -18.88 -17.09
CA ALA A 83 79.50 -17.92 -17.85
C ALA A 83 79.56 -16.52 -17.23
N SER A 84 79.40 -15.51 -18.07
CA SER A 84 79.24 -14.10 -17.69
C SER A 84 78.15 -13.45 -18.55
N GLY A 85 77.63 -12.31 -18.09
CA GLY A 85 76.79 -11.43 -18.92
C GLY A 85 77.58 -10.54 -19.87
N THR A 86 78.91 -10.48 -19.72
CA THR A 86 79.83 -9.68 -20.55
C THR A 86 80.98 -10.56 -21.03
N ASP A 87 81.60 -10.21 -22.16
CA ASP A 87 82.78 -10.91 -22.70
C ASP A 87 84.06 -10.53 -21.91
N ASP A 88 84.09 -10.90 -20.62
CA ASP A 88 85.21 -10.71 -19.71
C ASP A 88 85.36 -11.97 -18.83
N LEU A 89 86.43 -12.72 -19.09
CA LEU A 89 86.78 -13.94 -18.34
C LEU A 89 87.02 -13.65 -16.85
N GLY A 90 87.44 -12.44 -16.47
CA GLY A 90 87.62 -12.04 -15.07
C GLY A 90 86.31 -11.90 -14.30
N ALA A 91 85.20 -11.65 -15.01
CA ALA A 91 83.85 -11.55 -14.46
C ALA A 91 83.08 -12.88 -14.51
N ALA A 92 83.64 -13.91 -15.16
CA ALA A 92 82.98 -15.19 -15.35
C ALA A 92 82.94 -16.03 -14.06
N VAL A 93 81.77 -16.62 -13.78
CA VAL A 93 81.55 -17.51 -12.64
C VAL A 93 81.30 -18.94 -13.12
N VAL A 94 81.66 -19.93 -12.31
CA VAL A 94 81.33 -21.34 -12.61
C VAL A 94 79.82 -21.52 -12.56
N VAL A 95 79.21 -21.91 -13.67
CA VAL A 95 77.76 -22.19 -13.78
C VAL A 95 77.45 -23.68 -13.76
N GLY A 96 78.45 -24.54 -13.92
CA GLY A 96 78.31 -25.98 -13.81
C GLY A 96 79.61 -26.74 -14.09
N THR A 97 79.56 -28.04 -13.90
CA THR A 97 80.61 -28.97 -14.33
C THR A 97 80.00 -30.11 -15.13
N SER A 98 80.76 -30.70 -16.04
CA SER A 98 80.30 -31.84 -16.84
C SER A 98 81.43 -32.83 -17.07
N THR A 99 81.15 -34.12 -16.87
CA THR A 99 82.05 -35.22 -17.23
C THR A 99 81.93 -35.60 -18.72
N GLY A 100 80.90 -35.09 -19.40
CA GLY A 100 80.70 -35.22 -20.85
C GLY A 100 81.13 -33.96 -21.59
N ALA A 101 80.81 -33.89 -22.89
CA ALA A 101 81.21 -32.79 -23.78
C ALA A 101 80.08 -31.75 -24.03
N MET A 102 79.11 -31.66 -23.12
CA MET A 102 77.98 -30.73 -23.21
C MET A 102 77.40 -30.34 -21.84
N PHE A 103 76.71 -29.20 -21.79
CA PHE A 103 76.01 -28.63 -20.63
C PHE A 103 74.83 -27.75 -21.07
N ALA A 104 73.72 -27.75 -20.33
CA ALA A 104 72.57 -26.87 -20.57
C ALA A 104 72.41 -25.87 -19.42
N HIS A 105 72.38 -24.58 -19.73
CA HIS A 105 72.29 -23.48 -18.77
C HIS A 105 70.93 -22.78 -18.88
N ALA A 106 70.06 -22.94 -17.89
CA ALA A 106 68.79 -22.22 -17.82
C ALA A 106 69.02 -20.78 -17.37
N VAL A 107 68.79 -19.81 -18.27
CA VAL A 107 69.12 -18.39 -18.04
C VAL A 107 67.88 -17.49 -18.04
N GLY A 108 66.72 -17.98 -18.48
CA GLY A 108 65.51 -17.18 -18.70
C GLY A 108 65.41 -16.66 -20.14
N ALA A 109 64.31 -15.98 -20.50
CA ALA A 109 64.09 -15.44 -21.83
C ALA A 109 64.83 -14.09 -22.04
N GLY A 110 65.26 -13.81 -23.27
CA GLY A 110 65.93 -12.56 -23.66
C GLY A 110 67.30 -12.30 -23.03
N GLN A 111 68.02 -13.36 -22.61
CA GLN A 111 69.31 -13.22 -21.90
C GLN A 111 70.48 -13.60 -22.81
N THR A 112 71.50 -12.73 -22.89
CA THR A 112 72.79 -13.02 -23.54
C THR A 112 73.83 -13.45 -22.51
N ARG A 113 74.58 -14.52 -22.82
CA ARG A 113 75.70 -15.03 -22.00
C ARG A 113 76.91 -15.35 -22.85
N TYR A 114 78.09 -15.15 -22.26
CA TYR A 114 79.39 -15.54 -22.80
C TYR A 114 79.94 -16.72 -22.00
N TYR A 115 80.43 -17.75 -22.68
CA TYR A 115 80.89 -19.00 -22.06
C TYR A 115 82.39 -19.26 -22.25
N TRP A 116 83.00 -19.82 -21.21
CA TRP A 116 84.36 -20.37 -21.22
C TRP A 116 84.38 -21.73 -20.54
N ILE A 117 85.32 -22.57 -20.93
CA ILE A 117 85.53 -23.87 -20.31
C ILE A 117 87.01 -24.15 -20.05
N ARG A 118 87.29 -24.97 -19.04
CA ARG A 118 88.63 -25.55 -18.81
C ARG A 118 88.53 -26.98 -18.33
N PHE A 119 89.54 -27.79 -18.66
CA PHE A 119 89.61 -29.18 -18.25
C PHE A 119 90.31 -29.36 -16.90
N VAL A 120 89.79 -30.26 -16.06
CA VAL A 120 90.34 -30.62 -14.75
C VAL A 120 90.74 -32.10 -14.76
N SER A 121 91.91 -32.43 -14.22
CA SER A 121 92.38 -33.82 -14.13
C SER A 121 91.97 -34.52 -12.82
N THR A 122 92.05 -35.85 -12.78
CA THR A 122 91.81 -36.65 -11.56
C THR A 122 92.79 -36.37 -10.42
N GLY A 123 93.91 -35.71 -10.69
CA GLY A 123 94.87 -35.19 -9.70
C GLY A 123 94.64 -33.72 -9.29
N VAL A 124 93.48 -33.14 -9.65
CA VAL A 124 93.05 -31.75 -9.33
C VAL A 124 93.95 -30.65 -9.94
N LEU A 125 94.72 -30.98 -10.98
CA LEU A 125 95.38 -29.95 -11.80
C LEU A 125 94.36 -29.35 -12.77
N THR A 126 94.27 -28.02 -12.80
CA THR A 126 93.42 -27.26 -13.73
C THR A 126 94.21 -26.83 -14.97
N GLY A 127 93.68 -27.10 -16.16
CA GLY A 127 94.23 -26.62 -17.43
C GLY A 127 93.90 -25.14 -17.72
N PRO A 128 94.46 -24.59 -18.80
CA PRO A 128 94.08 -23.28 -19.32
C PRO A 128 92.62 -23.29 -19.85
N PHE A 129 92.04 -22.10 -19.96
CA PHE A 129 90.73 -21.91 -20.63
C PHE A 129 90.83 -22.13 -22.14
N ASN A 130 89.68 -22.42 -22.77
CA ASN A 130 89.56 -22.60 -24.21
C ASN A 130 90.03 -21.38 -25.03
N ALA A 131 89.79 -20.16 -24.54
CA ALA A 131 90.20 -18.90 -25.15
C ALA A 131 90.10 -17.74 -24.13
N THR A 132 90.62 -16.56 -24.49
CA THR A 132 90.44 -15.33 -23.71
C THR A 132 89.05 -14.71 -23.94
N ALA A 133 88.57 -14.72 -25.18
CA ALA A 133 87.19 -14.30 -25.53
C ALA A 133 86.20 -15.44 -25.30
N GLY A 134 85.03 -15.12 -24.78
CA GLY A 134 83.95 -16.06 -24.51
C GLY A 134 83.11 -16.33 -25.75
N VAL A 135 82.44 -17.48 -25.75
CA VAL A 135 81.50 -17.85 -26.81
C VAL A 135 80.11 -17.31 -26.44
N GLU A 136 79.58 -16.40 -27.26
CA GLU A 136 78.28 -15.75 -27.03
C GLU A 136 77.10 -16.63 -27.44
N ALA A 137 76.02 -16.60 -26.66
CA ALA A 137 74.68 -17.06 -27.08
C ALA A 137 73.57 -16.31 -26.33
N SER A 138 72.40 -16.19 -26.96
CA SER A 138 71.22 -15.49 -26.42
C SER A 138 69.96 -16.34 -26.48
N THR A 139 69.11 -16.25 -25.45
CA THR A 139 67.75 -16.82 -25.49
C THR A 139 66.76 -15.87 -26.17
N SER A 140 65.73 -16.41 -26.85
CA SER A 140 64.73 -15.63 -27.61
C SER A 140 63.65 -15.02 -26.71
N ASP A 141 63.11 -13.85 -27.10
CA ASP A 141 62.10 -13.05 -26.38
C ASP A 141 60.89 -12.63 -27.26
N ASP A 142 60.64 -13.27 -28.41
CA ASP A 142 59.71 -12.76 -29.44
C ASP A 142 58.20 -12.95 -29.12
N PRO A 143 57.42 -11.87 -28.85
CA PRO A 143 55.97 -11.93 -28.63
C PRO A 143 55.16 -12.19 -29.92
N ALA A 144 55.73 -11.98 -31.11
CA ALA A 144 55.03 -12.20 -32.38
C ALA A 144 54.71 -13.68 -32.62
N TRP A 145 55.54 -14.58 -32.11
CA TRP A 145 55.31 -16.03 -32.20
C TRP A 145 54.10 -16.48 -31.37
N LEU A 146 53.84 -15.86 -30.21
CA LEU A 146 52.70 -16.17 -29.35
C LEU A 146 51.37 -15.72 -29.99
N LEU A 147 51.40 -14.62 -30.75
CA LEU A 147 50.27 -14.15 -31.55
C LEU A 147 49.97 -15.07 -32.74
N ASP A 148 51.00 -15.68 -33.35
CA ASP A 148 50.84 -16.62 -34.46
C ASP A 148 50.19 -17.94 -34.00
N VAL A 149 50.50 -18.41 -32.78
CA VAL A 149 49.86 -19.60 -32.18
C VAL A 149 48.39 -19.37 -31.82
N LEU A 150 48.00 -18.14 -31.47
CA LEU A 150 46.61 -17.77 -31.17
C LEU A 150 45.82 -17.37 -32.42
N ALA A 151 46.49 -17.07 -33.53
CA ALA A 151 45.87 -16.73 -34.79
C ALA A 151 45.31 -18.01 -35.45
N GLY A 152 43.97 -18.16 -35.40
CA GLY A 152 43.25 -19.29 -35.98
C GLY A 152 42.51 -20.17 -34.96
N GLU A 153 42.69 -19.94 -33.66
CA GLU A 153 42.03 -20.73 -32.58
C GLU A 153 40.64 -20.18 -32.17
N ILE A 154 40.27 -18.95 -32.57
CA ILE A 154 38.86 -18.50 -32.67
C ILE A 154 38.52 -18.38 -34.16
N GLY A 155 37.97 -19.44 -34.73
CA GLY A 155 37.70 -19.55 -36.16
C GLY A 155 36.40 -18.86 -36.59
N GLU A 156 36.31 -18.52 -37.88
CA GLU A 156 35.06 -18.07 -38.52
C GLU A 156 33.90 -19.02 -38.21
N ASP A 157 34.14 -20.33 -38.15
CA ASP A 157 33.13 -21.35 -37.89
C ASP A 157 32.47 -21.21 -36.50
N GLN A 158 33.24 -20.85 -35.46
CA GLN A 158 32.72 -20.69 -34.11
C GLN A 158 31.90 -19.40 -33.98
N LEU A 159 32.38 -18.31 -34.58
CA LEU A 159 31.65 -17.04 -34.64
C LEU A 159 30.39 -17.16 -35.51
N THR A 160 30.49 -17.87 -36.63
CA THR A 160 29.38 -18.14 -37.57
C THR A 160 28.32 -19.03 -36.93
N SER A 161 28.71 -20.09 -36.21
CA SER A 161 27.75 -20.96 -35.52
C SER A 161 26.96 -20.23 -34.43
N ALA A 162 27.64 -19.38 -33.64
CA ALA A 162 26.99 -18.59 -32.59
C ALA A 162 26.07 -17.50 -33.17
N LEU A 163 26.48 -16.84 -34.25
CA LEU A 163 25.67 -15.83 -34.93
C LEU A 163 24.48 -16.48 -35.64
N ASN A 164 24.68 -17.56 -36.39
CA ASN A 164 23.60 -18.26 -37.09
C ASN A 164 22.56 -18.81 -36.12
N SER A 165 22.96 -19.40 -34.99
CA SER A 165 22.00 -19.88 -33.99
C SER A 165 21.09 -18.76 -33.44
N ARG A 166 21.60 -17.52 -33.35
CA ARG A 166 20.78 -16.36 -32.97
C ARG A 166 19.94 -15.83 -34.13
N ILE A 167 20.49 -15.81 -35.34
CA ILE A 167 19.80 -15.37 -36.55
C ILE A 167 18.62 -16.30 -36.84
N ASP A 168 18.83 -17.62 -36.77
CA ASP A 168 17.81 -18.64 -36.98
C ASP A 168 16.61 -18.47 -36.04
N LEU A 169 16.81 -18.06 -34.78
CA LEU A 169 15.69 -17.76 -33.87
C LEU A 169 14.90 -16.49 -34.27
N VAL A 170 15.48 -15.62 -35.09
CA VAL A 170 14.82 -14.40 -35.58
C VAL A 170 14.11 -14.65 -36.91
N ASP A 171 14.75 -15.32 -37.87
CA ASP A 171 14.24 -15.50 -39.23
C ASP A 171 13.78 -16.93 -39.57
N GLY A 172 14.09 -17.91 -38.74
CA GLY A 172 13.67 -19.30 -38.88
C GLY A 172 12.16 -19.44 -38.89
N ASP A 173 11.67 -20.46 -39.60
CA ASP A 173 10.24 -20.68 -39.79
C ASP A 173 9.50 -21.02 -38.48
N SER A 174 8.17 -21.12 -38.56
CA SER A 174 7.33 -21.40 -37.40
C SER A 174 7.47 -22.81 -36.81
N THR A 175 8.28 -23.68 -37.43
CA THR A 175 8.59 -25.04 -36.93
C THR A 175 9.87 -25.09 -36.11
N LEU A 176 10.69 -24.03 -36.14
CA LEU A 176 11.88 -23.90 -35.30
C LEU A 176 11.50 -23.46 -33.87
N PRO A 177 11.74 -24.29 -32.84
CA PRO A 177 11.39 -23.94 -31.47
C PRO A 177 12.14 -22.70 -30.96
N GLY A 178 11.40 -21.76 -30.39
CA GLY A 178 11.90 -20.49 -29.89
C GLY A 178 12.00 -19.40 -30.97
N SER A 179 11.69 -19.69 -32.24
CA SER A 179 11.74 -18.68 -33.29
C SER A 179 10.67 -17.62 -33.11
N VAL A 180 10.93 -16.42 -33.63
CA VAL A 180 9.93 -15.34 -33.67
C VAL A 180 8.69 -15.79 -34.44
N ASN A 181 8.85 -16.55 -35.53
CA ASN A 181 7.74 -17.03 -36.33
C ASN A 181 6.89 -18.10 -35.61
N GLU A 182 7.48 -18.97 -34.79
CA GLU A 182 6.73 -19.91 -33.95
C GLU A 182 5.86 -19.14 -32.94
N ARG A 183 6.45 -18.13 -32.29
CA ARG A 183 5.74 -17.28 -31.31
C ARG A 183 4.63 -16.47 -31.98
N ILE A 184 4.85 -15.97 -33.19
CA ILE A 184 3.81 -15.29 -33.99
C ILE A 184 2.68 -16.26 -34.34
N ALA A 185 2.99 -17.48 -34.80
CA ALA A 185 1.99 -18.49 -35.12
C ALA A 185 1.16 -18.90 -33.88
N TYR A 186 1.79 -19.02 -32.71
CA TYR A 186 1.09 -19.28 -31.45
C TYR A 186 0.11 -18.16 -31.09
N VAL A 187 0.55 -16.90 -31.17
CA VAL A 187 -0.33 -15.73 -30.92
C VAL A 187 -1.46 -15.66 -31.96
N GLN A 188 -1.18 -15.94 -33.23
CA GLN A 188 -2.21 -16.03 -34.27
C GLN A 188 -3.22 -17.15 -33.99
N GLY A 189 -2.78 -18.29 -33.47
CA GLY A 189 -3.64 -19.38 -33.00
C GLY A 189 -4.55 -18.94 -31.85
N GLN A 190 -3.99 -18.29 -30.82
CA GLN A 190 -4.78 -17.73 -29.71
C GLN A 190 -5.81 -16.69 -30.18
N VAL A 191 -5.46 -15.85 -31.16
CA VAL A 191 -6.40 -14.91 -31.80
C VAL A 191 -7.48 -15.65 -32.60
N SER A 192 -7.13 -16.75 -33.27
CA SER A 192 -8.08 -17.60 -34.02
C SER A 192 -9.06 -18.32 -33.10
N ASP A 193 -8.59 -18.83 -31.97
CA ASP A 193 -9.41 -19.49 -30.93
C ASP A 193 -10.36 -18.50 -30.26
N LEU A 194 -9.91 -17.27 -29.97
CA LEU A 194 -10.77 -16.19 -29.48
C LEU A 194 -11.86 -15.79 -30.52
N LEU A 195 -11.60 -16.06 -31.80
CA LEU A 195 -12.53 -15.91 -32.91
C LEU A 195 -13.25 -17.23 -33.27
N GLY A 196 -13.14 -18.30 -32.46
CA GLY A 196 -13.34 -19.72 -32.79
C GLY A 196 -14.68 -20.20 -33.36
N THR A 197 -15.50 -19.33 -33.95
CA THR A 197 -16.60 -19.70 -34.83
C THR A 197 -16.07 -20.14 -36.20
N PRO A 198 -16.36 -21.38 -36.66
CA PRO A 198 -15.95 -21.86 -37.97
C PRO A 198 -16.69 -21.15 -39.11
N ASP A 199 -16.05 -21.03 -40.27
CA ASP A 199 -16.76 -20.62 -41.50
C ASP A 199 -17.83 -21.64 -41.87
N TYR A 200 -18.96 -21.17 -42.39
CA TYR A 200 -20.01 -22.04 -42.90
C TYR A 200 -19.46 -22.96 -44.00
N ASN A 201 -19.73 -24.25 -43.86
CA ASN A 201 -19.37 -25.29 -44.80
C ASN A 201 -20.62 -26.05 -45.23
N ASN A 202 -20.87 -26.05 -46.54
CA ASN A 202 -22.06 -26.65 -47.14
C ASN A 202 -22.23 -28.16 -46.87
N GLY A 203 -21.14 -28.88 -46.59
CA GLY A 203 -21.16 -30.32 -46.31
C GLY A 203 -21.35 -30.69 -44.83
N THR A 204 -21.39 -29.71 -43.92
CA THR A 204 -21.50 -29.95 -42.48
C THR A 204 -22.98 -29.93 -42.05
N THR A 205 -23.37 -30.87 -41.19
CA THR A 205 -24.67 -30.84 -40.53
C THR A 205 -24.56 -29.96 -39.28
N TYR A 206 -25.36 -28.91 -39.23
CA TYR A 206 -25.43 -27.98 -38.10
C TYR A 206 -26.66 -28.29 -37.25
N ALA A 207 -26.46 -28.40 -35.95
CA ALA A 207 -27.53 -28.50 -34.95
C ALA A 207 -28.03 -27.10 -34.55
N VAL A 208 -29.20 -27.05 -33.90
CA VAL A 208 -29.66 -25.81 -33.26
C VAL A 208 -28.59 -25.32 -32.28
N ASP A 209 -28.39 -24.02 -32.24
CA ASP A 209 -27.37 -23.27 -31.49
C ASP A 209 -25.93 -23.34 -32.03
N ASP A 210 -25.67 -24.08 -33.11
CA ASP A 210 -24.37 -24.01 -33.80
C ASP A 210 -24.17 -22.61 -34.41
N VAL A 211 -22.98 -22.03 -34.19
CA VAL A 211 -22.62 -20.71 -34.70
C VAL A 211 -21.63 -20.84 -35.86
N VAL A 212 -21.85 -20.09 -36.94
CA VAL A 212 -20.96 -20.06 -38.12
C VAL A 212 -20.70 -18.63 -38.60
N LYS A 213 -19.58 -18.43 -39.29
CA LYS A 213 -19.28 -17.21 -40.06
C LYS A 213 -19.69 -17.38 -41.52
N TYR A 214 -20.34 -16.37 -42.08
CA TYR A 214 -20.65 -16.33 -43.51
C TYR A 214 -20.76 -14.91 -44.02
N SER A 215 -20.00 -14.57 -45.08
CA SER A 215 -20.05 -13.26 -45.74
C SER A 215 -19.88 -12.05 -44.78
N GLY A 216 -19.02 -12.17 -43.76
CA GLY A 216 -18.74 -11.11 -42.78
C GLY A 216 -19.73 -11.03 -41.60
N GLY A 217 -20.76 -11.88 -41.56
CA GLY A 217 -21.69 -11.98 -40.44
C GLY A 217 -21.53 -13.27 -39.63
N LEU A 218 -21.88 -13.20 -38.34
CA LEU A 218 -22.12 -14.37 -37.50
C LEU A 218 -23.59 -14.77 -37.55
N TYR A 219 -23.82 -16.07 -37.65
CA TYR A 219 -25.15 -16.67 -37.72
C TYR A 219 -25.25 -17.82 -36.73
N ILE A 220 -26.37 -17.92 -36.03
CA ILE A 220 -26.71 -19.07 -35.17
C ILE A 220 -27.77 -19.91 -35.86
N CYS A 221 -27.60 -21.23 -35.84
CA CYS A 221 -28.57 -22.16 -36.37
C CYS A 221 -29.77 -22.24 -35.41
N ILE A 222 -30.97 -21.94 -35.89
CA ILE A 222 -32.21 -21.99 -35.10
C ILE A 222 -33.06 -23.24 -35.41
N SER A 223 -32.69 -23.98 -36.45
CA SER A 223 -33.31 -25.25 -36.83
C SER A 223 -32.27 -26.08 -37.58
N GLY A 224 -32.02 -27.31 -37.12
CA GLY A 224 -30.93 -28.15 -37.62
C GLY A 224 -30.95 -28.32 -39.15
N THR A 225 -29.79 -28.21 -39.79
CA THR A 225 -29.71 -28.10 -41.25
C THR A 225 -28.42 -28.65 -41.84
N THR A 226 -28.43 -28.96 -43.13
CA THR A 226 -27.24 -29.33 -43.91
C THR A 226 -27.39 -28.72 -45.30
N GLY A 227 -26.37 -28.02 -45.78
CA GLY A 227 -26.34 -27.43 -47.12
C GLY A 227 -27.22 -26.19 -47.36
N ASN A 228 -27.93 -25.69 -46.33
CA ASN A 228 -28.66 -24.43 -46.43
C ASN A 228 -27.80 -23.25 -45.95
N LEU A 229 -27.64 -22.24 -46.81
CA LEU A 229 -26.84 -21.05 -46.54
C LEU A 229 -27.33 -20.29 -45.28
N PRO A 230 -26.41 -19.66 -44.52
CA PRO A 230 -26.75 -18.86 -43.33
C PRO A 230 -27.70 -17.68 -43.55
N THR A 231 -27.90 -17.26 -44.81
CA THR A 231 -28.90 -16.23 -45.16
C THR A 231 -30.34 -16.73 -45.16
N ASN A 232 -30.58 -18.04 -45.03
CA ASN A 232 -31.93 -18.61 -44.96
C ASN A 232 -32.49 -18.51 -43.52
N THR A 233 -33.40 -17.55 -43.31
CA THR A 233 -34.02 -17.24 -42.01
C THR A 233 -34.88 -18.36 -41.42
N THR A 234 -35.12 -19.44 -42.15
CA THR A 234 -35.81 -20.64 -41.61
C THR A 234 -34.88 -21.49 -40.74
N TYR A 235 -33.57 -21.49 -41.05
CA TYR A 235 -32.58 -22.33 -40.38
C TYR A 235 -31.55 -21.53 -39.60
N TRP A 236 -31.40 -20.25 -39.90
CA TRP A 236 -30.34 -19.40 -39.35
C TRP A 236 -30.88 -18.03 -38.95
N THR A 237 -30.41 -17.50 -37.82
CA THR A 237 -30.57 -16.09 -37.45
C THR A 237 -29.22 -15.43 -37.46
N LYS A 238 -29.12 -14.27 -38.12
CA LYS A 238 -27.92 -13.43 -38.06
C LYS A 238 -27.83 -12.82 -36.66
N ILE A 239 -26.74 -13.07 -35.95
CA ILE A 239 -26.49 -12.54 -34.60
C ILE A 239 -25.57 -11.32 -34.59
N GLY A 240 -24.89 -11.03 -35.71
CA GLY A 240 -24.23 -9.74 -35.91
C GLY A 240 -23.33 -9.69 -37.15
N ASP A 241 -22.87 -8.48 -37.48
CA ASP A 241 -21.91 -8.18 -38.54
C ASP A 241 -20.55 -7.90 -37.90
N TYR A 242 -19.67 -8.90 -37.88
CA TYR A 242 -18.38 -8.81 -37.21
C TYR A 242 -17.30 -9.31 -38.16
N THR A 243 -16.68 -8.38 -38.89
CA THR A 243 -15.60 -8.70 -39.82
C THR A 243 -14.25 -8.81 -39.12
N SER A 244 -14.16 -8.29 -37.89
CA SER A 244 -12.98 -8.32 -37.04
C SER A 244 -13.35 -8.38 -35.55
N LEU A 245 -12.36 -8.71 -34.71
CA LEU A 245 -12.49 -8.59 -33.25
C LEU A 245 -12.81 -7.14 -32.82
N ALA A 246 -12.30 -6.15 -33.55
CA ALA A 246 -12.58 -4.75 -33.29
C ALA A 246 -14.06 -4.41 -33.50
N ASP A 247 -14.71 -4.95 -34.54
CA ASP A 247 -16.14 -4.74 -34.79
C ASP A 247 -17.01 -5.39 -33.70
N ALA A 248 -16.62 -6.60 -33.27
CA ALA A 248 -17.31 -7.31 -32.19
C ALA A 248 -17.19 -6.57 -30.85
N VAL A 249 -15.99 -6.09 -30.51
CA VAL A 249 -15.76 -5.30 -29.29
C VAL A 249 -16.49 -3.95 -29.37
N ALA A 250 -16.48 -3.29 -30.52
CA ALA A 250 -17.18 -2.03 -30.71
C ALA A 250 -18.70 -2.20 -30.55
N ALA A 251 -19.28 -3.23 -31.13
CA ALA A 251 -20.70 -3.53 -30.98
C ALA A 251 -21.06 -3.92 -29.54
N ASN A 252 -20.23 -4.74 -28.88
CA ASN A 252 -20.45 -5.07 -27.47
C ASN A 252 -20.34 -3.83 -26.58
N SER A 253 -19.38 -2.95 -26.86
CA SER A 253 -19.26 -1.65 -26.17
C SER A 253 -20.49 -0.77 -26.40
N ALA A 254 -21.07 -0.77 -27.61
CA ALA A 254 -22.31 -0.05 -27.90
C ALA A 254 -23.52 -0.66 -27.17
N SER A 255 -23.64 -1.99 -27.13
CA SER A 255 -24.69 -2.68 -26.36
C SER A 255 -24.58 -2.42 -24.86
N ILE A 256 -23.37 -2.45 -24.30
CA ILE A 256 -23.11 -2.08 -22.90
C ILE A 256 -23.51 -0.63 -22.65
N SER A 257 -23.16 0.29 -23.55
CA SER A 257 -23.55 1.71 -23.44
C SER A 257 -25.07 1.91 -23.47
N SER A 258 -25.79 1.16 -24.31
CA SER A 258 -27.26 1.15 -24.33
C SER A 258 -27.83 0.63 -23.02
N LEU A 259 -27.33 -0.50 -22.51
CA LEU A 259 -27.77 -1.06 -21.23
C LEU A 259 -27.51 -0.10 -20.06
N VAL A 260 -26.38 0.60 -20.06
CA VAL A 260 -26.06 1.63 -19.06
C VAL A 260 -27.05 2.80 -19.16
N THR A 261 -27.43 3.19 -20.37
CA THR A 261 -28.44 4.25 -20.59
C THR A 261 -29.81 3.82 -20.09
N ASP A 262 -30.25 2.62 -20.44
CA ASP A 262 -31.54 2.06 -20.01
C ASP A 262 -31.59 1.89 -18.48
N LEU A 263 -30.50 1.42 -17.86
CA LEU A 263 -30.42 1.28 -16.40
C LEU A 263 -30.43 2.65 -15.69
N SER A 264 -29.77 3.65 -16.27
CA SER A 264 -29.79 5.02 -15.73
C SER A 264 -31.18 5.65 -15.79
N ALA A 265 -31.93 5.37 -16.86
CA ALA A 265 -33.33 5.78 -16.98
C ALA A 265 -34.20 5.08 -15.93
N GLU A 266 -34.07 3.76 -15.74
CA GLU A 266 -34.82 3.01 -14.72
C GLU A 266 -34.50 3.47 -13.29
N VAL A 267 -33.23 3.81 -12.99
CA VAL A 267 -32.86 4.40 -11.69
C VAL A 267 -33.59 5.73 -11.48
N THR A 268 -33.63 6.58 -12.50
CA THR A 268 -34.34 7.86 -12.46
C THR A 268 -35.84 7.66 -12.23
N ASP A 269 -36.46 6.70 -12.93
CA ASP A 269 -37.89 6.39 -12.77
C ASP A 269 -38.22 5.85 -11.38
N ARG A 270 -37.34 5.02 -10.80
CA ARG A 270 -37.51 4.50 -9.43
C ARG A 270 -37.32 5.58 -8.37
N GLU A 271 -36.38 6.49 -8.55
CA GLU A 271 -36.21 7.65 -7.66
C GLU A 271 -37.41 8.59 -7.73
N ALA A 272 -37.96 8.82 -8.92
CA ALA A 272 -39.18 9.61 -9.10
C ALA A 272 -40.39 8.94 -8.41
N LEU A 273 -40.56 7.62 -8.58
CA LEU A 273 -41.64 6.88 -7.92
C LEU A 273 -41.48 6.88 -6.39
N ALA A 274 -40.25 6.70 -5.88
CA ALA A 274 -39.97 6.80 -4.46
C ALA A 274 -40.35 8.20 -3.93
N THR A 275 -39.97 9.25 -4.65
CA THR A 275 -40.31 10.63 -4.30
C THR A 275 -41.82 10.87 -4.27
N GLN A 276 -42.58 10.32 -5.23
CA GLN A 276 -44.04 10.42 -5.22
C GLN A 276 -44.67 9.70 -4.04
N LEU A 277 -44.15 8.53 -3.66
CA LEU A 277 -44.70 7.72 -2.58
C LEU A 277 -44.40 8.28 -1.20
N ARG A 278 -43.14 8.64 -0.92
CA ARG A 278 -42.65 9.01 0.42
C ARG A 278 -42.03 10.40 0.53
N GLY A 279 -42.08 11.22 -0.52
CA GLY A 279 -41.48 12.55 -0.51
C GLY A 279 -39.95 12.48 -0.50
N ALA A 280 -39.31 13.40 0.24
CA ALA A 280 -37.85 13.46 0.37
C ALA A 280 -37.26 12.39 1.31
N GLU A 281 -38.09 11.63 2.04
CA GLU A 281 -37.60 10.68 3.03
C GLU A 281 -36.89 9.48 2.41
N THR A 282 -35.76 9.08 3.01
CA THR A 282 -34.96 7.94 2.53
C THR A 282 -34.98 6.73 3.45
N GLY A 283 -35.41 6.90 4.71
CA GLY A 283 -35.48 5.86 5.73
C GLY A 283 -36.61 4.84 5.54
N THR A 284 -36.70 3.93 6.50
CA THR A 284 -37.74 2.89 6.58
C THR A 284 -38.83 3.17 7.60
N ASP A 285 -38.63 4.18 8.46
CA ASP A 285 -39.64 4.59 9.44
C ASP A 285 -40.75 5.37 8.73
N ILE A 286 -41.99 4.93 8.93
CA ILE A 286 -43.17 5.55 8.36
C ILE A 286 -43.50 6.89 9.03
N ASP A 287 -42.99 7.10 10.25
CA ASP A 287 -43.27 8.30 11.02
C ASP A 287 -42.49 9.52 10.55
N ASP A 288 -41.34 9.30 9.91
CA ASP A 288 -40.54 10.37 9.31
C ASP A 288 -41.12 10.88 7.98
N VAL A 289 -42.04 10.13 7.35
CA VAL A 289 -42.66 10.50 6.06
C VAL A 289 -43.56 11.72 6.22
N THR A 290 -43.07 12.89 5.80
CA THR A 290 -43.77 14.19 5.94
C THR A 290 -44.50 14.67 4.68
N SER A 291 -44.33 13.98 3.55
CA SER A 291 -44.98 14.33 2.27
C SER A 291 -45.14 13.10 1.36
N GLY A 292 -45.67 13.30 0.15
CA GLY A 292 -45.99 12.21 -0.77
C GLY A 292 -47.34 11.53 -0.51
N LEU A 293 -47.64 10.50 -1.29
CA LEU A 293 -48.91 9.78 -1.23
C LEU A 293 -49.13 9.07 0.12
N LEU A 294 -48.06 8.54 0.70
CA LEU A 294 -48.12 7.78 1.95
C LEU A 294 -48.45 8.67 3.15
N TYR A 295 -47.84 9.86 3.23
CA TYR A 295 -48.21 10.88 4.22
C TYR A 295 -49.66 11.34 4.07
N SER A 296 -50.09 11.55 2.82
CA SER A 296 -51.47 11.96 2.50
C SER A 296 -52.49 10.95 3.00
N GLU A 297 -52.23 9.65 2.78
CA GLU A 297 -53.09 8.56 3.27
C GLU A 297 -53.04 8.43 4.81
N LYS A 298 -51.86 8.50 5.43
CA LYS A 298 -51.69 8.45 6.90
C LYS A 298 -52.51 9.55 7.58
N THR A 299 -52.41 10.78 7.06
CA THR A 299 -53.14 11.94 7.59
C THR A 299 -54.65 11.74 7.42
N ALA A 300 -55.09 11.35 6.21
CA ALA A 300 -56.51 11.12 5.95
C ALA A 300 -57.14 10.06 6.87
N ARG A 301 -56.41 8.99 7.19
CA ARG A 301 -56.87 7.97 8.15
C ARG A 301 -56.90 8.48 9.59
N SER A 302 -55.86 9.20 10.02
CA SER A 302 -55.83 9.78 11.37
C SER A 302 -56.99 10.75 11.59
N ASP A 303 -57.31 11.58 10.60
CA ASP A 303 -58.45 12.51 10.66
C ASP A 303 -59.79 11.75 10.72
N ALA A 304 -59.94 10.68 9.93
CA ALA A 304 -61.12 9.83 9.95
C ALA A 304 -61.31 9.12 11.30
N ASP A 305 -60.23 8.59 11.89
CA ASP A 305 -60.25 7.93 13.20
C ASP A 305 -60.55 8.94 14.32
N GLY A 306 -60.02 10.17 14.23
CA GLY A 306 -60.35 11.26 15.14
C GLY A 306 -61.83 11.63 15.09
N ALA A 307 -62.38 11.79 13.88
CA ALA A 307 -63.81 12.06 13.69
C ALA A 307 -64.69 10.95 14.25
N LEU A 308 -64.30 9.67 14.06
CA LEU A 308 -65.01 8.53 14.63
C LEU A 308 -64.94 8.52 16.17
N ALA A 309 -63.80 8.88 16.76
CA ALA A 309 -63.66 8.99 18.22
C ALA A 309 -64.54 10.10 18.82
N ASP A 310 -64.67 11.23 18.11
CA ASP A 310 -65.59 12.31 18.50
C ASP A 310 -67.06 11.85 18.42
N GLU A 311 -67.45 11.13 17.36
CA GLU A 311 -68.78 10.54 17.23
C GLU A 311 -69.08 9.54 18.37
N ILE A 312 -68.11 8.70 18.73
CA ILE A 312 -68.24 7.76 19.85
C ILE A 312 -68.39 8.51 21.19
N SER A 313 -67.62 9.56 21.40
CA SER A 313 -67.70 10.37 22.63
C SER A 313 -69.05 11.07 22.76
N ALA A 314 -69.57 11.63 21.65
CA ALA A 314 -70.90 12.22 21.60
C ALA A 314 -72.01 11.19 21.86
N LEU A 315 -71.86 9.98 21.33
CA LEU A 315 -72.77 8.86 21.61
C LEU A 315 -72.73 8.45 23.09
N SER A 316 -71.53 8.38 23.70
CA SER A 316 -71.38 8.07 25.13
C SER A 316 -72.10 9.10 26.00
N ALA A 317 -71.92 10.39 25.73
CA ALA A 317 -72.62 11.45 26.45
C ALA A 317 -74.15 11.30 26.34
N THR A 318 -74.64 11.01 25.13
CA THR A 318 -76.08 10.76 24.92
C THR A 318 -76.56 9.53 25.70
N VAL A 319 -75.75 8.48 25.81
CA VAL A 319 -76.07 7.27 26.59
C VAL A 319 -76.07 7.55 28.10
N ASP A 320 -75.13 8.36 28.59
CA ASP A 320 -75.06 8.77 29.99
C ASP A 320 -76.25 9.66 30.38
N ASP A 321 -76.61 10.61 29.53
CA ASP A 321 -77.82 11.44 29.69
C ASP A 321 -79.08 10.58 29.72
N ASN A 322 -79.24 9.65 28.77
CA ASN A 322 -80.35 8.70 28.76
C ASN A 322 -80.39 7.84 30.04
N THR A 323 -79.23 7.44 30.57
CA THR A 323 -79.12 6.66 31.81
C THR A 323 -79.57 7.48 33.02
N ALA A 324 -79.17 8.75 33.09
CA ALA A 324 -79.59 9.67 34.13
C ALA A 324 -81.11 9.94 34.08
N ASP A 325 -81.67 10.16 32.89
CA ASP A 325 -83.11 10.34 32.69
C ASP A 325 -83.90 9.10 33.13
N ILE A 326 -83.42 7.89 32.82
CA ILE A 326 -84.04 6.63 33.28
C ILE A 326 -84.01 6.52 34.81
N LEU A 327 -82.90 6.87 35.46
CA LEU A 327 -82.77 6.86 36.93
C LEU A 327 -83.67 7.90 37.61
N ALA A 328 -83.78 9.09 37.01
CA ALA A 328 -84.67 10.15 37.48
C ALA A 328 -86.14 9.70 37.41
N GLU A 329 -86.55 9.11 36.29
CA GLU A 329 -87.89 8.54 36.13
C GLU A 329 -88.14 7.36 37.10
N ALA A 330 -87.16 6.49 37.32
CA ALA A 330 -87.27 5.40 38.30
C ALA A 330 -87.47 5.94 39.73
N THR A 331 -86.75 7.01 40.09
CA THR A 331 -86.88 7.70 41.39
C THR A 331 -88.22 8.40 41.52
N ALA A 332 -88.67 9.09 40.47
CA ALA A 332 -89.97 9.75 40.43
C ALA A 332 -91.11 8.73 40.62
N ARG A 333 -91.02 7.56 39.97
CA ARG A 333 -91.95 6.45 40.17
C ARG A 333 -91.93 5.90 41.59
N ALA A 334 -90.76 5.59 42.15
CA ALA A 334 -90.66 5.09 43.53
C ALA A 334 -91.21 6.08 44.57
N THR A 335 -91.00 7.39 44.35
CA THR A 335 -91.56 8.46 45.18
C THR A 335 -93.08 8.52 45.05
N GLY A 336 -93.61 8.43 43.83
CA GLY A 336 -95.04 8.35 43.57
C GLY A 336 -95.69 7.12 44.21
N ASP A 337 -95.05 5.96 44.12
CA ASP A 337 -95.50 4.71 44.75
C ASP A 337 -95.50 4.83 46.29
N SER A 338 -94.47 5.46 46.87
CA SER A 338 -94.37 5.70 48.32
C SER A 338 -95.44 6.68 48.82
N ALA A 339 -95.66 7.78 48.10
CA ALA A 339 -96.73 8.73 48.42
C ALA A 339 -98.12 8.10 48.29
N THR A 340 -98.31 7.21 47.31
CA THR A 340 -99.56 6.44 47.17
C THR A 340 -99.73 5.48 48.35
N ALA A 341 -98.68 4.78 48.78
CA ALA A 341 -98.72 3.91 49.95
C ALA A 341 -98.99 4.67 51.26
N GLU A 342 -98.40 5.86 51.43
CA GLU A 342 -98.63 6.73 52.59
C GLU A 342 -100.06 7.29 52.61
N LEU A 343 -100.61 7.68 51.45
CA LEU A 343 -102.03 8.03 51.32
C LEU A 343 -102.93 6.86 51.72
N VAL A 344 -102.59 5.62 51.33
CA VAL A 344 -103.31 4.41 51.75
C VAL A 344 -103.24 4.23 53.27
N TYR A 345 -102.07 4.35 53.90
CA TYR A 345 -101.89 4.23 55.37
C TYR A 345 -102.55 5.35 56.18
N THR A 346 -102.53 6.58 55.67
CA THR A 346 -103.17 7.73 56.34
C THR A 346 -104.69 7.67 56.21
N LEU A 347 -105.22 7.14 55.10
CA LEU A 347 -106.65 6.85 54.97
C LEU A 347 -107.08 5.73 55.94
N ASP A 348 -106.25 4.69 56.10
CA ASP A 348 -106.45 3.57 57.02
C ASP A 348 -106.42 4.00 58.51
N SER A 349 -105.47 4.88 58.89
CA SER A 349 -105.39 5.42 60.26
C SER A 349 -106.41 6.52 60.56
N LYS A 350 -106.86 7.30 59.56
CA LYS A 350 -108.01 8.20 59.72
C LYS A 350 -109.32 7.46 59.93
N THR A 351 -109.43 6.20 59.48
CA THR A 351 -110.54 5.34 59.89
C THR A 351 -110.42 4.82 61.33
N GLU A 352 -109.25 4.93 61.99
CA GLU A 352 -109.02 4.42 63.36
C GLU A 352 -108.88 5.49 64.47
N ILE A 353 -108.63 6.78 64.17
CA ILE A 353 -108.35 7.82 65.19
C ILE A 353 -109.37 8.98 65.17
N GLU A 354 -110.41 8.85 66.01
CA GLU A 354 -111.30 9.93 66.44
C GLU A 354 -110.95 10.50 67.87
N ASP A 355 -109.79 10.24 68.52
CA ASP A 355 -109.56 10.59 69.96
C ASP A 355 -108.16 11.21 70.38
N ASP A 356 -108.20 12.47 70.90
CA ASP A 356 -107.51 13.15 72.07
C ASP A 356 -106.01 13.66 72.21
N ALA A 357 -105.82 14.99 71.99
CA ALA A 357 -105.33 16.14 72.82
C ALA A 357 -104.09 16.27 73.79
N ASN A 358 -103.12 15.34 74.01
CA ASN A 358 -102.09 15.52 75.09
C ASN A 358 -100.62 15.88 74.71
N ALA A 359 -100.28 16.17 73.45
CA ALA A 359 -98.87 16.22 73.01
C ALA A 359 -98.08 17.54 73.29
N TYR A 360 -98.72 18.63 73.74
CA TYR A 360 -98.09 19.97 73.70
C TYR A 360 -97.19 20.32 74.92
N ALA A 361 -97.23 19.55 76.01
CA ALA A 361 -96.57 19.90 77.27
C ALA A 361 -95.10 19.42 77.40
N ALA A 362 -94.70 18.38 76.68
CA ALA A 362 -93.38 17.76 76.83
C ALA A 362 -92.21 18.56 76.20
N LEU A 363 -92.50 19.32 75.13
CA LEU A 363 -91.47 19.99 74.32
C LEU A 363 -90.79 21.18 75.03
N ARG A 364 -91.48 21.81 76.00
CA ARG A 364 -91.07 23.10 76.58
C ARG A 364 -89.98 23.00 77.66
N ASN A 365 -89.85 21.84 78.31
CA ASN A 365 -88.93 21.65 79.44
C ASN A 365 -87.49 21.26 79.03
N ALA A 366 -87.29 20.73 77.82
CA ALA A 366 -85.98 20.27 77.35
C ALA A 366 -85.02 21.42 76.95
N LEU A 367 -85.55 22.61 76.61
CA LEU A 367 -84.79 23.68 75.98
C LEU A 367 -83.95 24.54 76.96
N SER A 368 -84.32 24.60 78.24
CA SER A 368 -83.70 25.51 79.22
C SER A 368 -82.40 24.99 79.85
N THR A 369 -82.10 23.70 79.74
CA THR A 369 -80.99 23.05 80.47
C THR A 369 -79.66 23.09 79.70
N MET A 370 -79.67 23.40 78.39
CA MET A 370 -78.48 23.31 77.53
C MET A 370 -77.60 24.58 77.51
N THR A 371 -78.13 25.76 77.84
CA THR A 371 -77.43 27.05 77.55
C THR A 371 -76.33 27.43 78.55
N ASN A 372 -76.39 26.98 79.81
CA ASN A 372 -75.47 27.44 80.87
C ASN A 372 -74.19 26.58 81.00
N ARG A 373 -74.15 25.37 80.44
CA ARG A 373 -72.98 24.47 80.53
C ARG A 373 -71.88 24.81 79.52
N ALA A 374 -72.22 25.49 78.43
CA ALA A 374 -71.29 25.80 77.34
C ALA A 374 -70.37 27.02 77.56
N ARG A 375 -70.57 27.83 78.61
CA ARG A 375 -69.84 29.10 78.81
C ARG A 375 -68.67 29.02 79.81
N VAL A 376 -68.61 28.00 80.65
CA VAL A 376 -67.59 27.88 81.71
C VAL A 376 -66.38 27.05 81.25
N ASP A 377 -66.57 26.09 80.33
CA ASP A 377 -65.49 25.27 79.78
C ASP A 377 -64.58 26.05 78.80
N THR A 378 -65.06 27.17 78.25
CA THR A 378 -64.36 27.95 77.22
C THR A 378 -63.24 28.86 77.76
N GLU A 379 -63.29 29.29 79.02
CA GLU A 379 -62.36 30.29 79.56
C GLU A 379 -61.20 29.68 80.37
N GLN A 380 -61.30 28.42 80.81
CA GLN A 380 -60.26 27.71 81.58
C GLN A 380 -59.20 27.02 80.69
N VAL A 381 -59.49 26.77 79.40
CA VAL A 381 -58.54 26.18 78.43
C VAL A 381 -57.60 27.22 77.82
N ALA A 382 -57.96 28.51 77.84
CA ALA A 382 -57.26 29.57 77.10
C ALA A 382 -55.99 30.14 77.77
N ARG A 383 -55.66 29.79 79.03
CA ARG A 383 -54.53 30.39 79.79
C ARG A 383 -53.41 29.42 80.21
N THR A 384 -53.31 28.25 79.57
CA THR A 384 -52.09 27.42 79.56
C THR A 384 -51.34 27.67 78.26
N THR A 385 -50.62 28.78 78.20
CA THR A 385 -50.07 29.38 76.96
C THR A 385 -48.63 28.96 76.61
N GLU A 386 -47.91 28.11 77.35
CA GLU A 386 -46.44 28.16 77.27
C GLU A 386 -45.65 26.83 77.24
N ASP A 387 -46.22 25.78 76.66
CA ASP A 387 -45.43 24.68 76.06
C ASP A 387 -45.82 24.61 74.58
N GLY A 388 -44.83 24.63 73.68
CA GLY A 388 -44.96 24.98 72.26
C GLY A 388 -46.28 24.62 71.59
N ALA A 389 -46.93 25.61 70.98
CA ALA A 389 -48.23 25.44 70.35
C ALA A 389 -48.07 24.59 69.08
N LEU A 390 -48.09 23.26 69.26
CA LEU A 390 -48.36 22.30 68.20
C LEU A 390 -49.87 22.33 67.94
N ALA A 391 -50.31 23.17 67.01
CA ALA A 391 -51.65 23.06 66.45
C ALA A 391 -51.63 21.90 65.44
N SER A 392 -51.93 20.69 65.91
CA SER A 392 -52.04 19.49 65.07
C SER A 392 -53.49 19.04 64.90
N SER A 393 -53.91 18.84 63.66
CA SER A 393 -55.14 18.13 63.31
C SER A 393 -54.75 16.85 62.58
N ILE A 394 -55.07 15.70 63.16
CA ILE A 394 -54.93 14.39 62.53
C ILE A 394 -56.32 13.86 62.22
N THR A 395 -56.65 13.75 60.93
CA THR A 395 -57.88 13.12 60.46
C THR A 395 -57.54 11.72 59.99
N THR A 396 -58.12 10.69 60.63
CA THR A 396 -57.95 9.29 60.22
C THR A 396 -59.28 8.71 59.76
N LEU A 397 -59.33 8.21 58.53
CA LEU A 397 -60.47 7.47 57.98
C LEU A 397 -59.99 6.08 57.59
N ALA A 398 -60.52 5.03 58.23
CA ALA A 398 -60.20 3.65 57.93
C ALA A 398 -61.47 2.87 57.56
N THR A 399 -61.38 2.08 56.51
CA THR A 399 -62.44 1.15 56.08
C THR A 399 -61.86 -0.25 55.92
N THR A 400 -62.57 -1.24 56.44
CA THR A 400 -62.16 -2.65 56.38
C THR A 400 -63.28 -3.47 55.74
N VAL A 401 -62.93 -4.25 54.71
CA VAL A 401 -63.83 -5.23 54.07
C VAL A 401 -63.07 -6.55 53.94
N GLY A 402 -63.43 -7.55 54.75
CA GLY A 402 -62.67 -8.80 54.84
C GLY A 402 -61.31 -8.61 55.52
N GLU A 403 -60.24 -9.13 54.91
CA GLU A 403 -58.85 -8.95 55.38
C GLU A 403 -58.20 -7.65 54.87
N ASN A 404 -58.87 -6.92 53.97
CA ASN A 404 -58.31 -5.71 53.37
C ASN A 404 -58.68 -4.47 54.19
N THR A 405 -57.67 -3.71 54.62
CA THR A 405 -57.85 -2.44 55.33
C THR A 405 -57.21 -1.31 54.52
N ALA A 406 -58.01 -0.31 54.18
CA ALA A 406 -57.56 0.96 53.61
C ALA A 406 -57.65 2.04 54.70
N ALA A 407 -56.55 2.76 54.94
CA ALA A 407 -56.47 3.84 55.92
C ALA A 407 -55.93 5.11 55.24
N ILE A 408 -56.61 6.22 55.49
CA ILE A 408 -56.19 7.57 55.09
C ILE A 408 -55.90 8.35 56.37
N GLU A 409 -54.71 8.92 56.47
CA GLU A 409 -54.26 9.74 57.59
C GLU A 409 -53.76 11.09 57.06
N GLU A 410 -54.47 12.16 57.41
CA GLU A 410 -54.08 13.54 57.09
C GLU A 410 -53.61 14.23 58.37
N ASN A 411 -52.37 14.69 58.40
CA ASN A 411 -51.77 15.40 59.54
C ASN A 411 -51.37 16.81 59.11
N LEU A 412 -52.05 17.80 59.69
CA LEU A 412 -51.74 19.22 59.59
C LEU A 412 -51.11 19.64 60.91
N ALA A 413 -49.90 20.17 60.92
CA ALA A 413 -49.26 20.68 62.13
C ALA A 413 -48.62 22.05 61.91
N SER A 414 -48.88 23.00 62.81
CA SER A 414 -48.08 24.23 62.97
C SER A 414 -47.42 24.17 64.33
N ILE A 415 -46.10 24.33 64.39
CA ILE A 415 -45.30 24.28 65.62
C ILE A 415 -44.64 25.63 65.80
N ASP A 416 -45.02 26.32 66.87
CA ASP A 416 -44.42 27.58 67.33
C ASP A 416 -44.41 28.71 66.28
N GLY A 417 -45.24 28.59 65.23
CA GLY A 417 -45.28 29.53 64.10
C GLY A 417 -44.03 29.52 63.20
N VAL A 418 -43.03 28.69 63.50
CA VAL A 418 -41.75 28.60 62.78
C VAL A 418 -41.65 27.35 61.91
N ARG A 419 -42.55 26.37 62.11
CA ARG A 419 -42.61 25.17 61.29
C ARG A 419 -44.05 24.77 60.97
N ALA A 420 -44.34 24.57 59.69
CA ALA A 420 -45.61 24.07 59.19
C ALA A 420 -45.39 22.72 58.48
N ILE A 421 -46.26 21.75 58.76
CA ILE A 421 -46.22 20.39 58.21
C ILE A 421 -47.61 20.04 57.67
N TYR A 422 -47.66 19.50 56.47
CA TYR A 422 -48.83 18.85 55.89
C TYR A 422 -48.41 17.48 55.38
N THR A 423 -48.95 16.40 55.93
CA THR A 423 -48.73 15.06 55.38
C THR A 423 -50.05 14.35 55.13
N LEU A 424 -50.23 13.82 53.93
CA LEU A 424 -51.28 12.87 53.60
C LEU A 424 -50.64 11.50 53.41
N LYS A 425 -51.08 10.52 54.19
CA LYS A 425 -50.65 9.12 54.10
C LYS A 425 -51.86 8.25 53.76
N MET A 426 -51.68 7.37 52.79
CA MET A 426 -52.66 6.37 52.38
C MET A 426 -51.99 5.00 52.49
N ASP A 427 -52.59 4.09 53.25
CA ASP A 427 -52.10 2.74 53.49
C ASP A 427 -53.17 1.74 53.06
N VAL A 428 -52.82 0.82 52.16
CA VAL A 428 -53.66 -0.32 51.83
C VAL A 428 -52.84 -1.58 52.08
N ASN A 429 -53.23 -2.34 53.10
CA ASN A 429 -52.58 -3.61 53.47
C ASN A 429 -51.05 -3.54 53.63
N GLY A 430 -50.50 -2.42 54.09
CA GLY A 430 -49.08 -2.22 54.34
C GLY A 430 -48.30 -1.56 53.21
N VAL A 431 -48.93 -1.28 52.06
CA VAL A 431 -48.34 -0.46 51.00
C VAL A 431 -48.71 1.00 51.23
N VAL A 432 -47.71 1.82 51.53
CA VAL A 432 -47.89 3.23 51.92
C VAL A 432 -47.57 4.15 50.74
N SER A 433 -48.55 4.97 50.35
CA SER A 433 -48.34 6.13 49.49
C SER A 433 -48.58 7.42 50.27
N GLY A 434 -47.89 8.50 49.93
CA GLY A 434 -48.09 9.76 50.63
C GLY A 434 -47.39 10.97 50.04
N PHE A 435 -47.84 12.13 50.50
CA PHE A 435 -47.34 13.45 50.14
C PHE A 435 -47.08 14.25 51.41
N GLY A 436 -45.91 14.88 51.51
CA GLY A 436 -45.49 15.69 52.64
C GLY A 436 -44.98 17.05 52.19
N LEU A 437 -45.52 18.12 52.75
CA LEU A 437 -44.97 19.46 52.69
C LEU A 437 -44.46 19.88 54.06
N MET A 438 -43.31 20.53 54.08
CA MET A 438 -42.77 21.17 55.28
C MET A 438 -42.23 22.54 54.92
N SER A 439 -42.50 23.53 55.77
CA SER A 439 -41.84 24.83 55.76
C SER A 439 -41.24 25.07 57.14
N GLU A 440 -39.97 25.41 57.24
CA GLU A 440 -39.26 25.60 58.50
C GLU A 440 -38.34 26.82 58.42
N VAL A 441 -38.40 27.68 59.44
CA VAL A 441 -37.42 28.75 59.66
C VAL A 441 -36.14 28.12 60.18
N ALA A 442 -35.09 28.10 59.34
CA ALA A 442 -33.76 27.65 59.75
C ALA A 442 -33.02 28.77 60.51
N ASP A 443 -31.92 28.42 61.18
CA ASP A 443 -31.10 29.35 61.95
C ASP A 443 -30.65 30.54 61.05
N GLY A 444 -31.08 31.76 61.37
CA GLY A 444 -30.76 32.98 60.60
C GLY A 444 -31.85 33.48 59.63
N ASP A 445 -33.14 33.40 60.00
CA ASP A 445 -34.31 33.96 59.28
C ASP A 445 -34.57 33.40 57.85
N THR A 446 -33.84 32.37 57.42
CA THR A 446 -34.04 31.75 56.11
C THR A 446 -35.15 30.70 56.20
N VAL A 447 -36.26 30.90 55.49
CA VAL A 447 -37.33 29.90 55.37
C VAL A 447 -36.92 28.85 54.33
N THR A 448 -36.92 27.58 54.73
CA THR A 448 -36.71 26.45 53.81
C THR A 448 -38.02 25.68 53.62
N SER A 449 -38.37 25.36 52.38
CA SER A 449 -39.51 24.48 52.07
C SER A 449 -39.02 23.13 51.52
N LYS A 450 -39.74 22.07 51.88
CA LYS A 450 -39.50 20.69 51.40
C LYS A 450 -40.82 20.08 50.94
N ALA A 451 -40.81 19.46 49.77
CA ALA A 451 -41.89 18.62 49.28
C ALA A 451 -41.35 17.20 49.08
N ILE A 452 -41.99 16.21 49.68
CA ILE A 452 -41.59 14.81 49.64
C ILE A 452 -42.79 13.99 49.17
N LEU A 453 -42.58 13.13 48.20
CA LEU A 453 -43.56 12.15 47.75
C LEU A 453 -43.02 10.75 48.00
N SER A 454 -43.85 9.87 48.55
CA SER A 454 -43.57 8.45 48.69
C SER A 454 -44.61 7.71 47.87
N VAL A 455 -44.26 7.37 46.63
CA VAL A 455 -45.13 6.69 45.67
C VAL A 455 -44.31 5.78 44.78
N ASP A 456 -44.89 4.69 44.29
CA ASP A 456 -44.24 3.82 43.31
C ASP A 456 -44.18 4.46 41.91
N GLN A 457 -45.15 5.34 41.63
CA GLN A 457 -45.29 6.09 40.39
C GLN A 457 -45.69 7.54 40.69
N PHE A 458 -44.94 8.49 40.17
CA PHE A 458 -45.31 9.91 40.16
C PHE A 458 -45.35 10.41 38.73
N ALA A 459 -46.45 11.07 38.36
CA ALA A 459 -46.64 11.63 37.03
C ALA A 459 -47.34 12.99 37.13
N VAL A 460 -46.86 13.99 36.40
CA VAL A 460 -47.59 15.25 36.20
C VAL A 460 -48.48 15.07 34.97
N ILE A 461 -49.80 15.15 35.13
CA ILE A 461 -50.78 14.91 34.07
C ILE A 461 -51.59 16.18 33.85
N ALA A 462 -51.72 16.62 32.59
CA ALA A 462 -52.55 17.78 32.25
C ALA A 462 -54.06 17.47 32.41
N PRO A 463 -54.91 18.46 32.77
CA PRO A 463 -56.36 18.25 32.87
C PRO A 463 -56.97 17.80 31.54
N GLY A 464 -57.86 16.81 31.56
CA GLY A 464 -58.62 16.37 30.38
C GLY A 464 -57.96 15.27 29.53
N ARG A 465 -57.04 14.48 30.07
CA ARG A 465 -56.38 13.37 29.34
C ARG A 465 -56.50 12.02 30.03
N THR A 466 -56.44 10.96 29.21
CA THR A 466 -56.59 9.56 29.61
C THR A 466 -55.40 9.09 30.46
N ALA A 467 -55.68 8.67 31.69
CA ALA A 467 -54.69 8.04 32.56
C ALA A 467 -54.01 6.87 31.85
N GLY A 468 -52.68 6.78 31.93
CA GLY A 468 -51.90 5.69 31.34
C GLY A 468 -51.31 5.95 29.96
N THR A 469 -51.24 7.21 29.48
CA THR A 469 -50.55 7.58 28.21
C THR A 469 -49.36 8.51 28.47
N LEU A 470 -48.12 7.99 28.47
CA LEU A 470 -46.90 8.78 28.74
C LEU A 470 -46.61 9.89 27.71
N ALA A 471 -47.12 9.81 26.48
CA ALA A 471 -47.04 10.87 25.48
C ALA A 471 -47.79 12.18 25.88
N SER A 472 -48.41 12.19 27.05
CA SER A 472 -49.08 13.35 27.64
C SER A 472 -48.65 13.65 29.06
N VAL A 473 -47.58 12.98 29.51
CA VAL A 473 -47.03 13.08 30.87
C VAL A 473 -45.69 13.79 30.79
N PRO A 474 -45.65 15.13 30.96
CA PRO A 474 -44.41 15.91 30.88
C PRO A 474 -43.32 15.47 31.86
N PHE A 475 -43.67 14.82 32.96
CA PHE A 475 -42.73 14.29 33.93
C PHE A 475 -43.27 13.01 34.58
N ALA A 476 -42.49 11.93 34.56
CA ALA A 476 -42.78 10.71 35.29
C ALA A 476 -41.55 10.12 35.98
N VAL A 477 -41.76 9.48 37.14
CA VAL A 477 -40.77 8.63 37.81
C VAL A 477 -41.39 7.25 37.99
N LEU A 478 -40.72 6.22 37.47
CA LEU A 478 -41.12 4.82 37.54
C LEU A 478 -40.07 4.04 38.34
N THR A 479 -40.52 3.30 39.36
CA THR A 479 -39.64 2.46 40.20
C THR A 479 -39.54 1.01 39.73
N ALA A 480 -40.41 0.60 38.80
CA ALA A 480 -40.41 -0.68 38.12
C ALA A 480 -40.74 -0.50 36.64
N PRO A 481 -40.33 -1.42 35.74
CA PRO A 481 -40.76 -1.37 34.34
C PRO A 481 -42.28 -1.41 34.21
N GLN A 482 -42.83 -0.62 33.31
CA GLN A 482 -44.26 -0.53 33.02
C GLN A 482 -44.49 -0.57 31.51
N THR A 483 -45.54 -1.26 31.08
CA THR A 483 -46.01 -1.19 29.69
C THR A 483 -47.14 -0.19 29.60
N ILE A 484 -46.94 0.88 28.84
CA ILE A 484 -47.90 1.98 28.69
C ILE A 484 -48.21 2.09 27.20
N ASN A 485 -49.48 1.86 26.83
CA ASN A 485 -49.97 1.81 25.45
C ASN A 485 -49.16 0.87 24.53
N GLY A 486 -48.72 -0.29 25.05
CA GLY A 486 -47.97 -1.29 24.28
C GLY A 486 -46.46 -1.05 24.21
N TYR A 487 -45.97 0.09 24.69
CA TYR A 487 -44.55 0.40 24.76
C TYR A 487 -44.01 0.08 26.16
N ALA A 488 -42.87 -0.61 26.22
CA ALA A 488 -42.22 -0.96 27.47
C ALA A 488 -41.30 0.18 27.94
N PHE A 489 -41.60 0.76 29.10
CA PHE A 489 -40.78 1.75 29.76
C PHE A 489 -40.07 1.09 30.96
N PRO A 490 -38.73 1.09 31.03
CA PRO A 490 -38.02 0.62 32.22
C PRO A 490 -38.29 1.50 33.45
N ALA A 491 -37.79 1.09 34.62
CA ALA A 491 -37.73 1.99 35.77
C ALA A 491 -36.80 3.18 35.45
N GLY A 492 -37.22 4.42 35.74
CA GLY A 492 -36.47 5.61 35.38
C GLY A 492 -37.24 6.93 35.54
N VAL A 493 -36.56 8.04 35.22
CA VAL A 493 -37.13 9.39 35.13
C VAL A 493 -37.37 9.72 33.67
N TYR A 494 -38.58 10.18 33.35
CA TYR A 494 -39.02 10.50 32.00
C TYR A 494 -39.47 11.96 31.95
N ILE A 495 -39.00 12.70 30.95
CA ILE A 495 -39.36 14.10 30.72
C ILE A 495 -39.69 14.26 29.23
N ASP A 496 -40.88 14.77 28.92
CA ASP A 496 -41.33 15.06 27.56
C ASP A 496 -40.92 16.49 27.17
N GLY A 497 -39.64 16.63 26.78
CA GLY A 497 -39.02 17.92 26.46
C GLY A 497 -38.52 18.69 27.68
N ALA A 498 -37.29 19.20 27.63
CA ALA A 498 -36.69 19.99 28.70
C ALA A 498 -35.92 21.18 28.14
N SER A 499 -36.10 22.37 28.74
CA SER A 499 -35.20 23.52 28.55
C SER A 499 -34.35 23.70 29.79
N ILE A 500 -33.02 23.54 29.67
CA ILE A 500 -32.08 23.54 30.79
C ILE A 500 -31.02 24.62 30.57
N ASN A 501 -30.99 25.65 31.41
CA ASN A 501 -30.04 26.77 31.28
C ASN A 501 -28.57 26.33 31.46
N THR A 502 -28.30 25.46 32.44
CA THR A 502 -26.98 24.87 32.68
C THR A 502 -27.14 23.42 33.17
N GLY A 503 -26.94 22.45 32.28
CA GLY A 503 -27.01 21.01 32.60
C GLY A 503 -25.67 20.32 32.35
N SER A 504 -25.19 19.55 33.33
CA SER A 504 -24.19 18.51 33.09
C SER A 504 -24.93 17.19 32.92
N ILE A 505 -24.92 16.63 31.72
CA ILE A 505 -25.54 15.34 31.40
C ILE A 505 -24.40 14.38 31.11
N GLY A 506 -24.23 13.33 31.93
CA GLY A 506 -23.07 12.43 31.83
C GLY A 506 -23.04 11.62 30.53
N SER A 507 -24.06 10.79 30.29
CA SER A 507 -24.26 10.05 29.05
C SER A 507 -25.67 10.33 28.53
N ALA A 508 -25.77 11.31 27.64
CA ALA A 508 -27.04 11.61 26.98
C ALA A 508 -27.34 10.54 25.94
N GLN A 509 -28.55 9.97 25.97
CA GLN A 509 -29.09 9.23 24.84
C GLN A 509 -29.74 10.26 23.90
N ILE A 510 -29.01 10.63 22.85
CA ILE A 510 -29.48 11.54 21.82
C ILE A 510 -29.94 10.67 20.65
N GLY A 511 -31.15 10.93 20.12
CA GLY A 511 -31.63 10.22 18.94
C GLY A 511 -30.75 10.48 17.71
N ASP A 512 -30.80 9.57 16.73
CA ASP A 512 -30.08 9.73 15.47
C ASP A 512 -30.48 11.06 14.81
N ALA A 513 -29.50 11.79 14.27
CA ALA A 513 -29.65 13.12 13.66
C ALA A 513 -30.25 14.24 14.55
N ALA A 514 -30.46 14.03 15.85
CA ALA A 514 -31.04 15.05 16.70
C ALA A 514 -30.12 16.25 16.97
N ILE A 515 -28.81 16.13 16.71
CA ILE A 515 -27.86 17.26 16.71
C ILE A 515 -27.71 17.76 15.28
N ASP A 516 -28.26 18.94 15.00
CA ASP A 516 -28.12 19.62 13.71
C ASP A 516 -27.13 20.80 13.84
N THR A 517 -26.94 21.54 12.76
CA THR A 517 -26.03 22.70 12.75
C THR A 517 -26.50 23.85 13.63
N ALA A 518 -27.79 23.93 14.00
CA ALA A 518 -28.29 24.93 14.94
C ALA A 518 -28.00 24.54 16.39
N HIS A 519 -27.89 23.23 16.68
CA HIS A 519 -27.52 22.69 17.99
C HIS A 519 -26.02 22.80 18.31
N ILE A 520 -25.17 22.99 17.31
CA ILE A 520 -23.71 23.16 17.46
C ILE A 520 -23.35 24.61 17.14
N ALA A 521 -22.81 25.35 18.12
CA ALA A 521 -22.31 26.69 17.86
C ALA A 521 -21.11 26.67 16.88
N ASP A 522 -20.95 27.73 16.09
CA ASP A 522 -19.80 27.90 15.20
C ASP A 522 -18.47 27.67 15.95
N ALA A 523 -17.62 26.80 15.40
CA ALA A 523 -16.33 26.39 15.96
C ALA A 523 -16.39 25.64 17.31
N ALA A 524 -17.56 25.16 17.75
CA ALA A 524 -17.66 24.37 18.97
C ALA A 524 -16.92 23.03 18.89
N ILE A 525 -16.81 22.43 17.70
CA ILE A 525 -16.02 21.23 17.46
C ILE A 525 -14.55 21.61 17.28
N VAL A 526 -13.80 21.60 18.39
CA VAL A 526 -12.35 21.80 18.41
C VAL A 526 -11.61 20.48 18.23
N THR A 527 -10.32 20.52 17.88
CA THR A 527 -9.50 19.32 17.67
C THR A 527 -9.51 18.38 18.88
N ALA A 528 -9.58 18.89 20.11
CA ALA A 528 -9.65 18.06 21.32
C ALA A 528 -10.95 17.23 21.45
N LEU A 529 -11.99 17.55 20.66
CA LEU A 529 -13.25 16.80 20.59
C LEU A 529 -13.28 15.79 19.44
N ILE A 530 -12.23 15.74 18.62
CA ILE A 530 -12.06 14.79 17.53
C ILE A 530 -10.85 13.92 17.88
N ASP A 531 -11.07 12.63 18.15
CA ASP A 531 -9.97 11.70 18.37
C ASP A 531 -9.04 11.61 17.15
N ASP A 532 -7.76 11.30 17.39
CA ASP A 532 -6.79 11.09 16.31
C ASP A 532 -7.33 10.03 15.31
N ALA A 533 -7.28 10.37 14.02
CA ALA A 533 -7.82 9.56 12.91
C ALA A 533 -9.35 9.31 12.94
N ALA A 534 -10.12 10.05 13.75
CA ALA A 534 -11.57 9.89 13.79
C ALA A 534 -12.26 10.26 12.45
N ILE A 535 -11.68 11.16 11.67
CA ILE A 535 -12.16 11.50 10.31
C ILE A 535 -11.43 10.62 9.31
N THR A 536 -12.07 9.52 8.90
CA THR A 536 -11.56 8.60 7.89
C THR A 536 -11.98 9.04 6.50
N SER A 537 -11.37 8.48 5.45
CA SER A 537 -11.78 8.73 4.06
C SER A 537 -13.26 8.40 3.82
N ALA A 538 -13.80 7.37 4.47
CA ALA A 538 -15.24 7.02 4.36
C ALA A 538 -16.19 8.08 4.95
N LYS A 539 -15.69 8.97 5.82
CA LYS A 539 -16.44 10.10 6.41
C LYS A 539 -16.30 11.39 5.60
N ILE A 540 -15.49 11.36 4.54
CA ILE A 540 -15.27 12.49 3.62
C ILE A 540 -15.84 12.05 2.28
N GLU A 541 -16.88 12.72 1.80
CA GLU A 541 -17.43 12.42 0.47
C GLU A 541 -16.36 12.63 -0.61
N ASP A 542 -16.49 11.90 -1.72
CA ASP A 542 -15.63 12.10 -2.88
C ASP A 542 -15.67 13.57 -3.31
N LEU A 543 -14.48 14.17 -3.48
CA LEU A 543 -14.27 15.59 -3.82
C LEU A 543 -14.72 16.60 -2.74
N ALA A 544 -15.09 16.17 -1.54
CA ALA A 544 -15.48 17.09 -0.47
C ALA A 544 -14.33 18.02 -0.06
N VAL A 545 -13.06 17.61 -0.19
CA VAL A 545 -11.89 18.46 0.09
C VAL A 545 -11.59 19.34 -1.13
N GLN A 546 -12.12 20.56 -1.13
CA GLN A 546 -11.85 21.59 -2.13
C GLN A 546 -10.60 22.41 -1.75
N THR A 547 -10.12 23.25 -2.67
CA THR A 547 -8.97 24.14 -2.42
C THR A 547 -9.17 25.07 -1.22
N ALA A 548 -10.42 25.50 -0.95
CA ALA A 548 -10.75 26.32 0.22
C ALA A 548 -10.58 25.58 1.56
N HIS A 549 -10.62 24.24 1.56
CA HIS A 549 -10.41 23.41 2.75
C HIS A 549 -8.93 23.18 3.06
N ILE A 550 -8.05 23.49 2.11
CA ILE A 550 -6.61 23.30 2.22
C ILE A 550 -5.96 24.67 2.41
N ALA A 551 -5.34 24.89 3.56
CA ALA A 551 -4.61 26.13 3.81
C ALA A 551 -3.45 26.29 2.79
N LEU A 552 -3.12 27.54 2.44
CA LEU A 552 -2.01 27.83 1.53
C LEU A 552 -0.71 27.25 2.10
N GLY A 553 -0.04 26.39 1.31
CA GLY A 553 1.20 25.73 1.71
C GLY A 553 1.02 24.49 2.62
N ALA A 554 -0.22 24.06 2.90
CA ALA A 554 -0.46 22.84 3.69
C ALA A 554 0.05 21.57 2.98
N ILE A 555 0.02 21.55 1.65
CA ILE A 555 0.64 20.49 0.86
C ILE A 555 2.14 20.80 0.71
N THR A 556 2.92 20.36 1.70
CA THR A 556 4.38 20.43 1.70
C THR A 556 5.00 19.21 1.00
N THR A 557 6.29 19.26 0.69
CA THR A 557 7.02 18.09 0.16
C THR A 557 6.99 16.90 1.13
N ALA A 558 6.90 17.14 2.44
CA ALA A 558 6.83 16.07 3.44
C ALA A 558 5.50 15.30 3.43
N VAL A 559 4.44 15.85 2.83
CA VAL A 559 3.14 15.17 2.69
C VAL A 559 2.92 14.61 1.28
N ILE A 560 3.91 14.74 0.38
CA ILE A 560 3.92 14.11 -0.94
C ILE A 560 5.02 13.06 -0.94
N ASP A 561 4.65 11.79 -1.04
CA ASP A 561 5.64 10.71 -1.13
C ASP A 561 6.51 10.84 -2.39
N ASP A 562 7.73 10.29 -2.34
CA ASP A 562 8.62 10.23 -3.51
C ASP A 562 7.93 9.54 -4.70
N ALA A 563 8.03 10.15 -5.88
CA ALA A 563 7.36 9.71 -7.10
C ALA A 563 5.81 9.69 -7.04
N ALA A 564 5.18 10.28 -6.02
CA ALA A 564 3.72 10.32 -5.93
C ALA A 564 3.08 11.08 -7.10
N ILE A 565 3.76 12.08 -7.68
CA ILE A 565 3.29 12.79 -8.88
C ILE A 565 3.75 12.04 -10.14
N THR A 566 2.92 11.11 -10.60
CA THR A 566 3.13 10.33 -11.82
C THR A 566 2.76 11.12 -13.08
N THR A 567 3.16 10.65 -14.26
CA THR A 567 2.78 11.25 -15.56
C THR A 567 1.28 11.44 -15.70
N ALA A 568 0.46 10.47 -15.30
CA ALA A 568 -1.01 10.60 -15.34
C ALA A 568 -1.59 11.71 -14.44
N LYS A 569 -0.83 12.20 -13.45
CA LYS A 569 -1.23 13.28 -12.53
C LYS A 569 -0.79 14.66 -13.02
N ILE A 570 -0.01 14.72 -14.10
CA ILE A 570 0.40 15.95 -14.78
C ILE A 570 -0.26 15.91 -16.17
N GLY A 571 -1.27 16.76 -16.38
CA GLY A 571 -1.89 16.88 -17.70
C GLY A 571 -0.90 17.34 -18.78
N ASP A 572 -1.20 17.03 -20.03
CA ASP A 572 -0.43 17.53 -21.16
C ASP A 572 -0.35 19.06 -21.13
N ALA A 573 0.85 19.60 -21.36
CA ALA A 573 1.14 21.04 -21.33
C ALA A 573 0.90 21.75 -19.97
N GLU A 574 0.63 21.02 -18.88
CA GLU A 574 0.44 21.66 -17.57
C GLU A 574 1.73 22.26 -17.02
N LEU A 575 2.89 21.64 -17.23
CA LEU A 575 4.17 22.23 -16.83
C LEU A 575 4.60 23.30 -17.83
N THR A 576 4.34 24.56 -17.50
CA THR A 576 4.84 25.72 -18.26
C THR A 576 6.23 26.12 -17.76
N TYR A 577 7.00 26.83 -18.59
CA TYR A 577 8.28 27.44 -18.16
C TYR A 577 8.14 28.39 -16.96
N ALA A 578 6.93 28.91 -16.66
CA ALA A 578 6.68 29.70 -15.46
C ALA A 578 6.65 28.83 -14.18
N LYS A 579 6.25 27.56 -14.31
CA LYS A 579 6.22 26.57 -13.22
C LYS A 579 7.60 25.90 -13.00
N ILE A 580 8.57 26.12 -13.89
CA ILE A 580 9.98 25.76 -13.71
C ILE A 580 10.69 27.02 -13.18
N GLU A 581 11.28 26.93 -11.99
CA GLU A 581 11.88 28.09 -11.31
C GLU A 581 13.09 28.62 -12.11
N ASP A 582 14.19 27.87 -12.15
CA ASP A 582 15.44 28.30 -12.79
C ASP A 582 15.91 27.40 -13.94
N THR A 583 15.99 26.08 -13.73
CA THR A 583 16.58 25.15 -14.71
C THR A 583 15.81 23.84 -14.86
N LEU A 584 15.94 23.25 -16.04
CA LEU A 584 15.63 21.84 -16.30
C LEU A 584 16.94 21.10 -16.50
N GLU A 585 17.24 20.13 -15.64
CA GLU A 585 18.50 19.39 -15.67
C GLU A 585 18.32 17.89 -15.41
N SER A 586 19.23 17.09 -15.97
CA SER A 586 19.34 15.67 -15.63
C SER A 586 19.85 15.50 -14.19
N THR A 587 19.45 14.43 -13.53
CA THR A 587 19.87 14.11 -12.15
C THR A 587 21.37 13.93 -11.96
N ASN A 588 22.12 13.68 -13.04
CA ASN A 588 23.57 13.54 -13.07
C ASN A 588 24.29 14.74 -13.69
N TYR A 589 23.64 15.90 -13.80
CA TYR A 589 24.28 17.09 -14.35
C TYR A 589 25.49 17.51 -13.49
N ASP A 590 26.64 17.65 -14.16
CA ASP A 590 27.86 18.22 -13.61
C ASP A 590 28.49 19.09 -14.70
N ALA A 591 28.73 20.36 -14.37
CA ALA A 591 29.07 21.39 -15.34
C ALA A 591 30.38 21.06 -16.09
N GLY A 592 30.29 20.96 -17.41
CA GLY A 592 31.36 20.59 -18.32
C GLY A 592 31.77 19.11 -18.27
N VAL A 593 31.05 18.27 -17.50
CA VAL A 593 31.41 16.87 -17.25
C VAL A 593 30.33 15.91 -17.75
N ALA A 594 29.09 16.05 -17.28
CA ALA A 594 28.02 15.08 -17.55
C ALA A 594 26.63 15.72 -17.58
N GLY A 595 25.68 15.02 -18.21
CA GLY A 595 24.27 15.39 -18.22
C GLY A 595 23.93 16.58 -19.11
N PHE A 596 22.70 17.09 -18.95
CA PHE A 596 22.22 18.28 -19.64
C PHE A 596 21.61 19.28 -18.65
N ARG A 597 21.64 20.56 -19.01
CA ARG A 597 20.99 21.66 -18.30
C ARG A 597 20.44 22.67 -19.30
N ILE A 598 19.19 23.06 -19.13
CA ILE A 598 18.52 24.11 -19.89
C ILE A 598 18.13 25.19 -18.90
N GLU A 599 18.64 26.40 -19.11
CA GLU A 599 18.32 27.56 -18.29
C GLU A 599 17.14 28.34 -18.87
N LYS A 600 16.37 28.98 -18.00
CA LYS A 600 15.32 29.93 -18.40
C LYS A 600 15.84 31.13 -19.20
N SER A 601 17.14 31.42 -19.09
CA SER A 601 17.87 32.41 -19.90
C SER A 601 18.01 32.02 -21.37
N GLY A 602 17.73 30.76 -21.71
CA GLY A 602 17.93 30.18 -23.04
C GLY A 602 19.31 29.53 -23.23
N ALA A 603 20.20 29.59 -22.23
CA ALA A 603 21.44 28.84 -22.25
C ALA A 603 21.15 27.33 -22.15
N MET A 604 21.83 26.55 -22.97
CA MET A 604 21.73 25.09 -22.98
C MET A 604 23.12 24.49 -22.94
N GLU A 605 23.32 23.55 -22.02
CA GLU A 605 24.52 22.73 -21.90
C GLU A 605 24.14 21.27 -22.06
N ILE A 606 24.85 20.56 -22.95
CA ILE A 606 24.72 19.11 -23.13
C ILE A 606 26.13 18.54 -23.16
N ASN A 607 26.52 17.86 -22.08
CA ASN A 607 27.77 17.14 -22.04
C ASN A 607 27.59 15.82 -22.80
N GLU A 608 28.41 15.62 -23.84
CA GLU A 608 28.38 14.44 -24.74
C GLU A 608 27.17 14.36 -25.72
N LEU A 609 26.81 15.47 -26.38
CA LEU A 609 25.77 15.48 -27.41
C LEU A 609 26.05 14.50 -28.56
N VAL A 610 25.17 13.51 -28.74
CA VAL A 610 25.09 12.67 -29.95
C VAL A 610 23.85 13.06 -30.75
N ALA A 611 24.02 13.84 -31.81
CA ALA A 611 22.95 14.19 -32.72
C ALA A 611 22.75 13.10 -33.79
N ARG A 612 21.54 12.57 -33.94
CA ARG A 612 21.20 11.55 -34.95
C ARG A 612 20.63 12.11 -36.25
N GLY A 613 20.24 13.38 -36.23
CA GLY A 613 19.75 14.12 -37.40
C GLY A 613 20.59 15.35 -37.66
N THR A 614 20.14 16.19 -38.58
CA THR A 614 20.83 17.42 -38.96
C THR A 614 20.89 18.44 -37.83
N VAL A 615 22.08 19.00 -37.60
CA VAL A 615 22.29 20.18 -36.76
C VAL A 615 22.56 21.37 -37.69
N GLN A 616 21.76 22.42 -37.61
CA GLN A 616 21.87 23.56 -38.53
C GLN A 616 21.58 24.89 -37.84
N SER A 617 22.12 25.98 -38.40
CA SER A 617 21.71 27.33 -38.05
C SER A 617 20.26 27.60 -38.46
N SER A 618 19.59 28.51 -37.76
CA SER A 618 18.21 28.90 -38.06
C SER A 618 18.01 29.53 -39.44
N ASN A 619 19.06 30.10 -40.04
CA ASN A 619 19.05 30.73 -41.36
C ASN A 619 19.67 29.85 -42.45
N TYR A 620 19.83 28.54 -42.21
CA TYR A 620 20.39 27.63 -43.20
C TYR A 620 19.49 27.55 -44.45
N SER A 621 20.12 27.74 -45.60
CA SER A 621 19.53 27.55 -46.93
C SER A 621 20.63 26.99 -47.81
N SER A 622 20.45 25.76 -48.30
CA SER A 622 21.48 25.05 -49.06
C SER A 622 22.00 25.90 -50.23
N GLY A 623 23.32 25.92 -50.38
CA GLY A 623 24.09 26.68 -51.35
C GLY A 623 24.05 28.20 -51.18
N SER A 624 23.42 28.75 -50.14
CA SER A 624 23.16 30.20 -50.05
C SER A 624 23.42 30.84 -48.69
N ALA A 625 23.04 30.22 -47.57
CA ALA A 625 23.15 30.86 -46.25
C ALA A 625 23.26 29.84 -45.11
N GLY A 626 23.80 30.29 -43.98
CA GLY A 626 23.90 29.50 -42.76
C GLY A 626 24.83 28.28 -42.87
N TRP A 627 24.68 27.35 -41.94
CA TRP A 627 25.43 26.10 -41.90
C TRP A 627 24.55 24.92 -41.51
N SER A 628 24.95 23.73 -41.94
CA SER A 628 24.31 22.45 -41.66
C SER A 628 25.36 21.35 -41.52
N ILE A 629 25.19 20.45 -40.57
CA ILE A 629 25.91 19.18 -40.45
C ILE A 629 24.83 18.10 -40.41
N ASP A 630 24.79 17.24 -41.42
CA ASP A 630 23.79 16.18 -41.50
C ASP A 630 24.28 14.84 -40.93
N ASN A 631 23.38 13.85 -40.97
CA ASN A 631 23.61 12.51 -40.44
C ASN A 631 24.42 11.60 -41.38
N ASP A 632 24.64 12.00 -42.64
CA ASP A 632 25.51 11.31 -43.60
C ASP A 632 26.97 11.76 -43.47
N GLY A 633 27.21 12.77 -42.63
CA GLY A 633 28.54 13.31 -42.30
C GLY A 633 28.93 14.49 -43.18
N ASP A 634 28.02 14.98 -44.01
CA ASP A 634 28.24 16.17 -44.82
C ASP A 634 28.08 17.43 -43.97
N ALA A 635 29.01 18.36 -44.13
CA ALA A 635 29.02 19.63 -43.45
C ALA A 635 29.08 20.78 -44.46
N GLU A 636 28.02 21.58 -44.49
CA GLU A 636 27.89 22.75 -45.35
C GLU A 636 28.00 24.03 -44.51
N PHE A 637 28.93 24.91 -44.85
CA PHE A 637 29.10 26.22 -44.21
C PHE A 637 29.07 27.32 -45.29
N ASN A 638 27.88 27.87 -45.57
CA ASN A 638 27.72 28.95 -46.54
C ASN A 638 28.27 30.26 -45.98
N GLU A 639 29.18 30.88 -46.72
CA GLU A 639 29.84 32.15 -46.33
C GLU A 639 30.51 32.09 -44.95
N GLY A 640 30.95 30.90 -44.52
CA GLY A 640 31.57 30.68 -43.22
C GLY A 640 32.88 31.44 -43.02
N THR A 641 33.01 32.17 -41.91
CA THR A 641 34.29 32.74 -41.47
C THR A 641 34.98 31.78 -40.50
N PHE A 642 36.05 31.12 -40.95
CA PHE A 642 36.88 30.26 -40.10
C PHE A 642 38.04 31.06 -39.50
N ARG A 643 38.15 31.09 -38.17
CA ARG A 643 39.25 31.75 -37.45
C ARG A 643 40.20 30.70 -36.87
N GLY A 644 41.51 30.90 -37.03
CA GLY A 644 42.53 29.95 -36.58
C GLY A 644 43.12 29.12 -37.72
N THR A 645 43.43 27.85 -37.46
CA THR A 645 43.95 26.93 -38.48
C THR A 645 42.81 26.06 -39.00
N LEU A 646 42.60 26.06 -40.32
CA LEU A 646 41.76 25.08 -40.98
C LEU A 646 42.66 23.96 -41.51
N ASP A 647 42.47 22.74 -40.99
CA ASP A 647 43.26 21.56 -41.34
C ASP A 647 42.37 20.61 -42.15
N VAL A 648 42.46 20.70 -43.48
CA VAL A 648 41.70 19.83 -44.38
C VAL A 648 42.58 18.63 -44.70
N ARG A 649 42.33 17.51 -44.02
CA ARG A 649 43.09 16.25 -44.20
C ARG A 649 42.23 15.21 -44.90
N SER A 650 42.82 14.53 -45.87
CA SER A 650 42.26 13.28 -46.38
C SER A 650 42.77 12.14 -45.50
N ALA A 651 41.86 11.49 -44.76
CA ALA A 651 42.20 10.32 -43.94
C ALA A 651 42.77 9.15 -44.78
N SER A 652 42.34 9.02 -46.04
CA SER A 652 42.74 7.95 -46.94
C SER A 652 44.11 8.16 -47.61
N SER A 653 44.55 9.40 -47.82
CA SER A 653 45.80 9.70 -48.54
C SER A 653 46.87 10.37 -47.69
N GLY A 654 46.54 10.91 -46.51
CA GLY A 654 47.48 11.68 -45.68
C GLY A 654 47.87 13.05 -46.26
N ALA A 655 47.44 13.37 -47.48
CA ALA A 655 47.58 14.71 -48.05
C ALA A 655 46.72 15.70 -47.27
N ARG A 656 47.22 16.92 -47.11
CA ARG A 656 46.53 17.97 -46.34
C ARG A 656 46.73 19.36 -46.91
N LEU A 657 45.72 20.20 -46.74
CA LEU A 657 45.75 21.63 -46.98
C LEU A 657 45.75 22.36 -45.63
N GLU A 658 46.78 23.14 -45.37
CA GLU A 658 46.92 23.99 -44.19
C GLU A 658 46.73 25.45 -44.63
N ILE A 659 45.68 26.10 -44.13
CA ILE A 659 45.44 27.53 -44.34
C ILE A 659 45.69 28.27 -43.02
N LYS A 660 46.61 29.23 -43.04
CA LYS A 660 46.95 30.13 -41.93
C LYS A 660 46.81 31.58 -42.38
N ASN A 661 46.82 32.51 -41.41
CA ASN A 661 46.64 33.95 -41.65
C ASN A 661 47.46 34.54 -42.82
N ASN A 662 48.70 34.08 -43.04
CA ASN A 662 49.60 34.65 -44.05
C ASN A 662 50.12 33.62 -45.09
N VAL A 663 49.67 32.37 -45.04
CA VAL A 663 50.18 31.31 -45.92
C VAL A 663 49.18 30.16 -46.07
N ILE A 664 49.09 29.64 -47.29
CA ILE A 664 48.43 28.39 -47.65
C ILE A 664 49.49 27.38 -48.03
N LYS A 665 49.46 26.17 -47.45
CA LYS A 665 50.36 25.06 -47.80
C LYS A 665 49.55 23.82 -48.16
N VAL A 666 49.88 23.20 -49.28
CA VAL A 666 49.42 21.85 -49.63
C VAL A 666 50.57 20.89 -49.40
N TYR A 667 50.35 19.87 -48.60
CA TYR A 667 51.30 18.80 -48.35
C TYR A 667 50.84 17.53 -49.08
N ASP A 668 51.78 16.78 -49.62
CA ASP A 668 51.51 15.44 -50.12
C ASP A 668 51.37 14.41 -48.99
N SER A 669 51.13 13.15 -49.38
CA SER A 669 51.01 12.00 -48.48
C SER A 669 52.28 11.71 -47.66
N SER A 670 53.43 12.24 -48.06
CA SER A 670 54.71 12.10 -47.34
C SER A 670 55.00 13.30 -46.43
N GLY A 671 54.06 14.22 -46.28
CA GLY A 671 54.20 15.41 -45.45
C GLY A 671 55.09 16.50 -46.04
N VAL A 672 55.38 16.44 -47.34
CA VAL A 672 56.19 17.43 -48.06
C VAL A 672 55.30 18.53 -48.61
N VAL A 673 55.66 19.80 -48.37
CA VAL A 673 54.95 20.94 -48.99
C VAL A 673 55.16 20.91 -50.49
N ARG A 674 54.07 20.70 -51.25
CA ARG A 674 54.07 20.73 -52.71
C ARG A 674 53.62 22.06 -53.28
N VAL A 675 52.77 22.77 -52.55
CA VAL A 675 52.30 24.10 -52.95
C VAL A 675 52.36 25.00 -51.73
N LYS A 676 52.95 26.19 -51.87
CA LYS A 676 52.94 27.26 -50.87
C LYS A 676 52.49 28.54 -51.55
N ILE A 677 51.41 29.15 -51.07
CA ILE A 677 50.85 30.40 -51.60
C ILE A 677 50.77 31.40 -50.45
N GLY A 678 51.46 32.54 -50.59
CA GLY A 678 51.60 33.55 -49.54
C GLY A 678 52.76 33.28 -48.56
N ASP A 679 53.48 34.35 -48.23
CA ASP A 679 54.40 34.49 -47.10
C ASP A 679 54.77 35.97 -47.04
N LEU A 680 54.07 36.75 -46.22
CA LEU A 680 54.29 38.21 -46.11
C LEU A 680 55.42 38.57 -45.12
N THR A 681 56.26 37.60 -44.73
CA THR A 681 57.41 37.83 -43.85
C THR A 681 58.75 37.92 -44.58
N ALA A 682 58.73 37.95 -45.92
CA ALA A 682 59.90 38.26 -46.76
C ALA A 682 59.93 39.74 -47.17
#